data_AF-A0A9E4Q6Q6-F1
#
_entry.id   AF-A0A9E4Q6Q6-F1
#
_cell.length_a   1.000
_cell.length_b   1.000
_cell.length_c   1.000
_cell.angle_alpha   90.00
_cell.angle_beta   90.00
_cell.angle_gamma   90.00
#
_symmetry.space_group_name_H-M   'P 1'
#
loop_
_entity.id
_entity.type
_entity.pdbx_description
1 polymer ?
#
loop_
_entity_poly.entity_id
_entity_poly.type
_entity_poly.pdbx_seq_one_letter_code
_entity_poly.pdbx_strand_id
1 'polypeptide(L)'
;MPVPHNRRVLWAALFITAISFLIYWDVLWPADPSLRYPWSYDSWGHLIKAEYLQEQIATGTWYPDIFPQWYNGQQMLRYYAPLPYYALVGLLPAAGDVFVAANWFLFIAALFGGLSMLLYARRYGPTFAMFGGVLLVLMPDNIRVAFAEGNLPRVFAAALLPAAFFCLLNVLTADRRRGYWFAGLAGMTALVVLSHAMMGAIFAACFSLFVVVYWLTGKANSRYVLQGLLGIFTGVLLSSWWLLPSLTGGITELNVEAATEALAKFPWNVAFNPSVRQYDKEALYVGLTFLLTLSLGWVYWKHLDGVMRAMLIVGVVTLTISSTLVSGLYSALPLSHLFWPLRFMTFSGFLLVLLTVALISTTWGLSGRGRRSFGRFAAVGIIALMLLDFWQSASLVVTAPAPEEITHVAELLEGSSGWRVATADLSLLGSSPSYLFSTATGREQVFGWAYQGAATAPLLASINQAIEKGFAAYALDRLDRLGSDDIVVLKTTSESRYHVSEEFREALPDAGYELTYRGRRLELYQRQGGPRAYRVDTRVFAVGSGAQNVSLVFPEILVGSDTALDSYSVEFLSQFDTLILAGFNWRSRGVAEDMVRQLAAGGQRIVIDLTGTPPDLLVRIPRFLDVYGERILLYDPPRLDSVYDLGGQGRGALLQPFDSEIRPWQAYVPQGLEHKSVTFDFQGAQAVAVGTKDVGQGSVTFLGLNLMFHSVLTGDPVAIDVLERELGVKAHRRP
;
A
#
# COMPACT_ATOMS: atom_id res chain seq x y z
N MET A 1 -1.64 3.35 -57.20
CA MET A 1 -0.50 4.08 -56.59
C MET A 1 -0.38 3.69 -55.11
N PRO A 2 0.82 3.46 -54.55
CA PRO A 2 0.95 3.16 -53.13
C PRO A 2 0.55 4.36 -52.28
N VAL A 3 -0.32 4.15 -51.28
CA VAL A 3 -0.77 5.20 -50.35
C VAL A 3 0.45 5.80 -49.60
N PRO A 4 0.63 7.14 -49.57
CA PRO A 4 1.71 7.80 -48.84
C PRO A 4 1.81 7.40 -47.37
N HIS A 5 3.02 7.34 -46.82
CA HIS A 5 3.26 6.93 -45.42
C HIS A 5 2.42 7.73 -44.42
N ASN A 6 2.37 9.06 -44.56
CA ASN A 6 1.59 9.93 -43.67
C ASN A 6 0.09 9.62 -43.72
N ARG A 7 -0.46 9.28 -44.90
CA ARG A 7 -1.86 8.84 -45.02
C ARG A 7 -2.10 7.51 -44.32
N ARG A 8 -1.14 6.56 -44.37
CA ARG A 8 -1.26 5.28 -43.65
C ARG A 8 -1.20 5.44 -42.13
N VAL A 9 -0.35 6.35 -41.64
CA VAL A 9 -0.29 6.68 -40.21
C VAL A 9 -1.61 7.33 -39.75
N LEU A 10 -2.18 8.22 -40.56
CA LEU A 10 -3.49 8.80 -40.28
C LEU A 10 -4.60 7.72 -40.21
N TRP A 11 -4.65 6.81 -41.18
CA TRP A 11 -5.58 5.67 -41.14
C TRP A 11 -5.37 4.80 -39.90
N ALA A 12 -4.12 4.54 -39.52
CA ALA A 12 -3.80 3.78 -38.31
C ALA A 12 -4.28 4.50 -37.04
N ALA A 13 -4.12 5.82 -36.96
CA ALA A 13 -4.62 6.63 -35.86
C ALA A 13 -6.15 6.54 -35.76
N LEU A 14 -6.85 6.78 -36.88
CA LEU A 14 -8.31 6.67 -36.93
C LEU A 14 -8.80 5.28 -36.54
N PHE A 15 -8.09 4.22 -36.92
CA PHE A 15 -8.43 2.86 -36.55
C PHE A 15 -8.26 2.60 -35.05
N ILE A 16 -7.13 3.00 -34.45
CA ILE A 16 -6.94 2.90 -32.99
C ILE A 16 -8.05 3.67 -32.29
N THR A 17 -8.32 4.91 -32.70
CA THR A 17 -9.38 5.74 -32.12
C THR A 17 -10.75 5.06 -32.21
N ALA A 18 -11.13 4.52 -33.38
CA ALA A 18 -12.40 3.83 -33.55
C ALA A 18 -12.52 2.58 -32.66
N ILE A 19 -11.46 1.78 -32.56
CA ILE A 19 -11.44 0.60 -31.68
C ILE A 19 -11.46 1.00 -30.20
N SER A 20 -10.74 2.05 -29.80
CA SER A 20 -10.82 2.58 -28.43
C SER A 20 -12.23 3.04 -28.09
N PHE A 21 -12.93 3.75 -29.00
CA PHE A 21 -14.33 4.11 -28.81
C PHE A 21 -15.24 2.89 -28.70
N LEU A 22 -15.01 1.86 -29.51
CA LEU A 22 -15.77 0.60 -29.42
C LEU A 22 -15.59 -0.08 -28.06
N ILE A 23 -14.36 -0.13 -27.54
CA ILE A 23 -14.05 -0.79 -26.26
C ILE A 23 -14.61 0.00 -25.07
N TYR A 24 -14.54 1.33 -25.12
CA TYR A 24 -14.95 2.22 -24.02
C TYR A 24 -16.37 2.80 -24.23
N TRP A 25 -17.14 2.25 -25.17
CA TRP A 25 -18.43 2.81 -25.57
C TRP A 25 -19.37 2.97 -24.36
N ASP A 26 -19.56 1.90 -23.59
CA ASP A 26 -20.46 1.88 -22.43
C ASP A 26 -19.97 2.75 -21.26
N VAL A 27 -18.68 3.07 -21.22
CA VAL A 27 -18.07 3.95 -20.21
C VAL A 27 -18.26 5.42 -20.57
N LEU A 28 -18.17 5.76 -21.86
CA LEU A 28 -18.34 7.12 -22.38
C LEU A 28 -19.81 7.51 -22.52
N TRP A 29 -20.63 6.56 -22.98
CA TRP A 29 -22.06 6.73 -23.23
C TRP A 29 -22.83 5.56 -22.63
N PRO A 30 -22.93 5.50 -21.28
CA PRO A 30 -23.69 4.45 -20.63
C PRO A 30 -25.16 4.50 -21.09
N ALA A 31 -25.76 3.33 -21.27
CA ALA A 31 -27.15 3.20 -21.72
C ALA A 31 -28.16 3.85 -20.75
N ASP A 32 -27.78 3.95 -19.48
CA ASP A 32 -28.50 4.67 -18.43
C ASP A 32 -27.49 5.56 -17.69
N PRO A 33 -27.76 6.88 -17.53
CA PRO A 33 -26.93 7.78 -16.72
C PRO A 33 -26.67 7.30 -15.28
N SER A 34 -27.53 6.44 -14.72
CA SER A 34 -27.32 5.82 -13.42
C SER A 34 -26.10 4.89 -13.40
N LEU A 35 -25.71 4.35 -14.56
CA LEU A 35 -24.57 3.45 -14.75
C LEU A 35 -23.30 4.23 -15.10
N ARG A 36 -22.96 5.28 -14.36
CA ARG A 36 -21.74 6.09 -14.61
C ARG A 36 -20.62 5.86 -13.61
N TYR A 37 -20.89 5.14 -12.52
CA TYR A 37 -19.99 5.08 -11.38
C TYR A 37 -18.92 4.01 -11.55
N PRO A 38 -17.70 4.21 -11.02
CA PRO A 38 -16.69 3.17 -11.00
C PRO A 38 -17.07 2.08 -9.98
N TRP A 39 -16.84 0.83 -10.34
CA TRP A 39 -16.97 -0.32 -9.44
C TRP A 39 -15.66 -0.68 -8.72
N SER A 40 -14.60 0.09 -8.96
CA SER A 40 -13.25 -0.12 -8.45
C SER A 40 -13.12 0.21 -6.96
N TYR A 41 -12.06 -0.31 -6.33
CA TYR A 41 -11.77 -0.01 -4.92
C TYR A 41 -11.22 1.39 -4.69
N ASP A 42 -10.35 1.92 -5.56
CA ASP A 42 -9.59 3.15 -5.27
C ASP A 42 -10.16 4.41 -5.96
N SER A 43 -10.92 4.26 -7.05
CA SER A 43 -11.25 5.43 -7.90
C SER A 43 -12.01 6.50 -7.13
N TRP A 44 -13.02 6.15 -6.33
CA TRP A 44 -13.81 7.13 -5.58
C TRP A 44 -12.94 8.01 -4.68
N GLY A 45 -11.87 7.46 -4.09
CA GLY A 45 -10.91 8.21 -3.28
C GLY A 45 -10.08 9.20 -4.08
N HIS A 46 -9.77 8.90 -5.34
CA HIS A 46 -9.17 9.89 -6.25
C HIS A 46 -10.17 10.95 -6.73
N LEU A 47 -11.45 10.59 -6.87
CA LEU A 47 -12.47 11.52 -7.36
C LEU A 47 -12.82 12.59 -6.33
N ILE A 48 -13.03 12.22 -5.06
CA ILE A 48 -13.27 13.22 -4.00
C ILE A 48 -12.10 14.19 -3.87
N LYS A 49 -10.87 13.70 -4.09
CA LYS A 49 -9.67 14.53 -4.10
C LYS A 49 -9.68 15.53 -5.27
N ALA A 50 -10.11 15.10 -6.45
CA ALA A 50 -10.20 15.99 -7.60
C ALA A 50 -11.27 17.09 -7.39
N GLU A 51 -12.43 16.74 -6.82
CA GLU A 51 -13.47 17.71 -6.46
C GLU A 51 -12.98 18.70 -5.41
N TYR A 52 -12.39 18.21 -4.32
CA TYR A 52 -11.80 19.07 -3.30
C TYR A 52 -10.73 20.01 -3.89
N LEU A 53 -9.85 19.51 -4.75
CA LEU A 53 -8.85 20.34 -5.43
C LEU A 53 -9.50 21.42 -6.32
N GLN A 54 -10.59 21.08 -7.00
CA GLN A 54 -11.34 22.05 -7.81
C GLN A 54 -11.93 23.17 -6.93
N GLU A 55 -12.54 22.81 -5.80
CA GLU A 55 -13.09 23.76 -4.82
C GLU A 55 -11.99 24.70 -4.29
N GLN A 56 -10.83 24.14 -3.92
CA GLN A 56 -9.70 24.93 -3.44
C GLN A 56 -9.14 25.88 -4.51
N ILE A 57 -9.05 25.42 -5.77
CA ILE A 57 -8.63 26.27 -6.90
C ILE A 57 -9.63 27.42 -7.11
N ALA A 58 -10.94 27.16 -6.97
CA ALA A 58 -11.97 28.18 -7.08
C ALA A 58 -11.84 29.27 -6.01
N THR A 59 -11.28 28.95 -4.84
CA THR A 59 -10.96 29.93 -3.77
C THR A 59 -9.55 30.52 -3.88
N GLY A 60 -8.78 30.20 -4.94
CA GLY A 60 -7.43 30.71 -5.18
C GLY A 60 -6.29 29.84 -4.63
N THR A 61 -6.60 28.70 -4.01
CA THR A 61 -5.63 27.77 -3.41
C THR A 61 -5.30 26.65 -4.39
N TRP A 62 -4.22 26.82 -5.15
CA TRP A 62 -3.81 25.84 -6.17
C TRP A 62 -3.12 24.59 -5.61
N TYR A 63 -2.56 24.68 -4.40
CA TYR A 63 -1.83 23.60 -3.75
C TYR A 63 -2.27 23.52 -2.28
N PRO A 64 -3.41 22.86 -2.00
CA PRO A 64 -3.95 22.79 -0.64
C PRO A 64 -3.08 21.93 0.28
N ASP A 65 -2.89 22.38 1.52
CA ASP A 65 -2.04 21.70 2.50
C ASP A 65 -2.72 20.47 3.10
N ILE A 66 -4.02 20.55 3.38
CA ILE A 66 -4.80 19.52 4.08
C ILE A 66 -6.04 19.15 3.28
N PHE A 67 -6.42 17.88 3.35
CA PHE A 67 -7.67 17.30 2.85
C PHE A 67 -8.37 16.59 4.02
N PRO A 68 -9.38 17.22 4.66
CA PRO A 68 -9.98 16.72 5.91
C PRO A 68 -10.83 15.45 5.75
N GLN A 69 -11.35 15.18 4.55
CA GLN A 69 -12.31 14.10 4.28
C GLN A 69 -11.68 12.70 4.17
N TRP A 70 -10.39 12.53 4.49
CA TRP A 70 -9.66 11.24 4.36
C TRP A 70 -8.74 11.00 5.54
N TYR A 71 -8.91 9.88 6.25
CA TYR A 71 -8.03 9.44 7.35
C TYR A 71 -7.80 10.47 8.47
N ASN A 72 -8.85 11.19 8.89
CA ASN A 72 -8.80 12.30 9.85
C ASN A 72 -7.93 13.49 9.41
N GLY A 73 -7.85 13.72 8.10
CA GLY A 73 -7.03 14.77 7.52
C GLY A 73 -5.72 14.23 6.97
N GLN A 74 -5.49 14.48 5.69
CA GLN A 74 -4.29 14.08 4.99
C GLN A 74 -3.63 15.26 4.27
N GLN A 75 -2.31 15.22 4.11
CA GLN A 75 -1.62 16.16 3.25
C GLN A 75 -1.91 15.86 1.78
N MET A 76 -2.71 16.72 1.17
CA MET A 76 -3.43 16.45 -0.09
C MET A 76 -2.50 16.00 -1.23
N LEU A 77 -1.52 16.83 -1.58
CA LEU A 77 -0.61 16.60 -2.70
C LEU A 77 0.79 16.19 -2.26
N ARG A 78 1.04 15.90 -0.98
CA ARG A 78 2.38 15.47 -0.52
C ARG A 78 2.64 14.01 -0.90
N TYR A 79 1.72 13.11 -0.55
CA TYR A 79 1.91 11.66 -0.75
C TYR A 79 1.26 11.13 -2.03
N TYR A 80 0.44 11.94 -2.70
CA TYR A 80 -0.11 11.62 -4.02
C TYR A 80 0.45 12.57 -5.06
N ALA A 81 0.86 12.00 -6.19
CA ALA A 81 1.46 12.77 -7.25
C ALA A 81 0.44 13.73 -7.87
N PRO A 82 0.82 14.99 -8.15
CA PRO A 82 -0.15 16.05 -8.41
C PRO A 82 -0.79 15.98 -9.80
N LEU A 83 -0.06 15.47 -10.79
CA LEU A 83 -0.43 15.61 -12.20
C LEU A 83 -1.79 14.98 -12.57
N PRO A 84 -2.16 13.77 -12.10
CA PRO A 84 -3.45 13.15 -12.42
C PRO A 84 -4.63 13.96 -11.89
N TYR A 85 -4.51 14.59 -10.71
CA TYR A 85 -5.59 15.39 -10.13
C TYR A 85 -5.80 16.68 -10.91
N TYR A 86 -4.73 17.38 -11.30
CA TYR A 86 -4.87 18.55 -12.18
C TYR A 86 -5.46 18.19 -13.55
N ALA A 87 -5.12 17.00 -14.08
CA ALA A 87 -5.72 16.51 -15.32
C ALA A 87 -7.24 16.25 -15.16
N LEU A 88 -7.67 15.62 -14.06
CA LEU A 88 -9.08 15.44 -13.74
C LEU A 88 -9.81 16.78 -13.56
N VAL A 89 -9.22 17.71 -12.79
CA VAL A 89 -9.78 19.05 -12.60
C VAL A 89 -9.91 19.81 -13.92
N GLY A 90 -8.97 19.63 -14.85
CA GLY A 90 -9.06 20.23 -16.19
C GLY A 90 -10.22 19.67 -17.04
N LEU A 91 -10.68 18.45 -16.77
CA LEU A 91 -11.81 17.83 -17.48
C LEU A 91 -13.18 18.17 -16.85
N LEU A 92 -13.21 18.42 -15.53
CA LEU A 92 -14.43 18.66 -14.76
C LEU A 92 -15.39 19.71 -15.39
N PRO A 93 -14.93 20.91 -15.83
CA PRO A 93 -15.85 21.92 -16.36
C PRO A 93 -16.63 21.48 -17.60
N ALA A 94 -16.03 20.60 -18.43
CA ALA A 94 -16.67 20.09 -19.64
C ALA A 94 -17.52 18.83 -19.35
N ALA A 95 -17.14 18.05 -18.34
CA ALA A 95 -17.84 16.83 -17.95
C ALA A 95 -19.10 17.08 -17.11
N GLY A 96 -19.14 18.18 -16.35
CA GLY A 96 -20.26 18.54 -15.48
C GLY A 96 -20.29 17.81 -14.13
N ASP A 97 -19.76 16.58 -14.06
CA ASP A 97 -19.53 15.84 -12.82
C ASP A 97 -18.21 15.05 -12.85
N VAL A 98 -17.70 14.69 -11.66
CA VAL A 98 -16.40 14.03 -11.51
C VAL A 98 -16.36 12.60 -12.05
N PHE A 99 -17.48 11.89 -12.06
CA PHE A 99 -17.53 10.51 -12.56
C PHE A 99 -17.43 10.49 -14.08
N VAL A 100 -18.13 11.40 -14.76
CA VAL A 100 -17.98 11.59 -16.21
C VAL A 100 -16.56 12.03 -16.55
N ALA A 101 -15.98 12.96 -15.78
CA ALA A 101 -14.59 13.38 -15.96
C ALA A 101 -13.60 12.20 -15.82
N ALA A 102 -13.83 11.31 -14.85
CA ALA A 102 -13.04 10.10 -14.66
C ALA A 102 -13.16 9.12 -15.83
N ASN A 103 -14.38 8.91 -16.33
CA ASN A 103 -14.63 8.05 -17.50
C ASN A 103 -13.90 8.58 -18.74
N TRP A 104 -13.94 9.90 -18.96
CA TRP A 104 -13.18 10.55 -20.02
C TRP A 104 -11.68 10.44 -19.81
N PHE A 105 -11.21 10.62 -18.57
CA PHE A 105 -9.80 10.47 -18.22
C PHE A 105 -9.27 9.08 -18.54
N LEU A 106 -9.99 8.02 -18.16
CA LEU A 106 -9.63 6.63 -18.46
C LEU A 106 -9.54 6.40 -19.98
N PHE A 107 -10.53 6.86 -20.73
CA PHE A 107 -10.54 6.75 -22.18
C PHE A 107 -9.38 7.52 -22.83
N ILE A 108 -9.16 8.78 -22.44
CA ILE A 108 -8.09 9.63 -22.98
C ILE A 108 -6.72 9.03 -22.68
N ALA A 109 -6.50 8.51 -21.47
CA ALA A 109 -5.26 7.84 -21.11
C ALA A 109 -5.02 6.58 -21.95
N ALA A 110 -6.04 5.72 -22.10
CA ALA A 110 -5.95 4.53 -22.94
C ALA A 110 -5.67 4.89 -24.42
N LEU A 111 -6.39 5.88 -24.95
CA LEU A 111 -6.23 6.36 -26.32
C LEU A 111 -4.83 6.96 -26.54
N PHE A 112 -4.35 7.79 -25.61
CA PHE A 112 -3.02 8.39 -25.68
C PHE A 112 -1.91 7.32 -25.67
N GLY A 113 -2.02 6.33 -24.79
CA GLY A 113 -1.11 5.19 -24.77
C GLY A 113 -1.12 4.44 -26.09
N GLY A 114 -2.31 4.09 -26.59
CA GLY A 114 -2.49 3.41 -27.88
C GLY A 114 -1.92 4.19 -29.06
N LEU A 115 -2.22 5.48 -29.17
CA LEU A 115 -1.71 6.36 -30.23
C LEU A 115 -0.20 6.56 -30.15
N SER A 116 0.38 6.54 -28.95
CA SER A 116 1.83 6.64 -28.75
C SER A 116 2.59 5.47 -29.40
N MET A 117 1.94 4.33 -29.65
CA MET A 117 2.54 3.25 -30.44
C MET A 117 2.82 3.65 -31.90
N LEU A 118 2.12 4.64 -32.45
CA LEU A 118 2.38 5.15 -33.80
C LEU A 118 3.73 5.87 -33.93
N LEU A 119 4.35 6.28 -32.82
CA LEU A 119 5.73 6.79 -32.83
C LEU A 119 6.71 5.75 -33.42
N TYR A 120 6.40 4.46 -33.26
CA TYR A 120 7.18 3.34 -33.80
C TYR A 120 6.88 3.00 -35.26
N ALA A 121 5.91 3.67 -35.91
CA ALA A 121 5.47 3.36 -37.27
C ALA A 121 6.60 3.47 -38.33
N ARG A 122 7.59 4.33 -38.11
CA ARG A 122 8.77 4.40 -38.99
C ARG A 122 9.72 3.21 -38.83
N ARG A 123 9.76 2.60 -37.64
CA ARG A 123 10.66 1.49 -37.31
C ARG A 123 10.07 0.14 -37.71
N TYR A 124 8.80 -0.09 -37.37
CA TYR A 124 8.14 -1.38 -37.56
C TYR A 124 7.05 -1.36 -38.63
N GLY A 125 6.71 -0.19 -39.18
CA GLY A 125 5.63 -0.02 -40.15
C GLY A 125 4.31 0.43 -39.51
N PRO A 126 3.50 1.26 -40.20
CA PRO A 126 2.28 1.83 -39.63
C PRO A 126 1.22 0.79 -39.25
N THR A 127 1.10 -0.29 -40.02
CA THR A 127 0.14 -1.36 -39.73
C THR A 127 0.47 -2.12 -38.44
N PHE A 128 1.74 -2.42 -38.20
CA PHE A 128 2.13 -3.15 -36.99
C PHE A 128 2.10 -2.24 -35.75
N ALA A 129 2.46 -0.97 -35.91
CA ALA A 129 2.28 0.04 -34.88
C ALA A 129 0.79 0.24 -34.51
N MET A 130 -0.12 0.20 -35.50
CA MET A 130 -1.56 0.23 -35.29
C MET A 130 -2.04 -0.92 -34.39
N PHE A 131 -1.67 -2.16 -34.73
CA PHE A 131 -2.02 -3.33 -33.91
C PHE A 131 -1.40 -3.29 -32.52
N GLY A 132 -0.15 -2.82 -32.41
CA GLY A 132 0.47 -2.56 -31.11
C GLY A 132 -0.31 -1.56 -30.26
N GLY A 133 -0.84 -0.50 -30.87
CA GLY A 133 -1.71 0.48 -30.21
C GLY A 133 -3.01 -0.15 -29.69
N VAL A 134 -3.69 -0.95 -30.52
CA VAL A 134 -4.91 -1.67 -30.12
C VAL A 134 -4.63 -2.68 -29.00
N LEU A 135 -3.54 -3.45 -29.10
CA LEU A 135 -3.14 -4.40 -28.06
C LEU A 135 -2.82 -3.71 -26.73
N LEU A 136 -2.26 -2.50 -26.77
CA LEU A 136 -1.97 -1.74 -25.55
C LEU A 136 -3.26 -1.22 -24.87
N VAL A 137 -4.26 -0.81 -25.66
CA VAL A 137 -5.59 -0.43 -25.15
C VAL A 137 -6.29 -1.63 -24.51
N LEU A 138 -6.12 -2.83 -25.08
CA LEU A 138 -6.68 -4.09 -24.58
C LEU A 138 -5.80 -4.80 -23.54
N MET A 139 -4.65 -4.22 -23.16
CA MET A 139 -3.67 -4.94 -22.35
C MET A 139 -4.27 -5.35 -21.00
N PRO A 140 -4.22 -6.65 -20.63
CA PRO A 140 -4.91 -7.16 -19.45
C PRO A 140 -4.59 -6.45 -18.13
N ASP A 141 -3.32 -6.09 -17.89
CA ASP A 141 -2.93 -5.35 -16.67
C ASP A 141 -3.44 -3.89 -16.71
N ASN A 142 -3.35 -3.19 -17.84
CA ASN A 142 -3.82 -1.81 -17.95
C ASN A 142 -5.32 -1.70 -17.67
N ILE A 143 -6.13 -2.61 -18.23
CA ILE A 143 -7.59 -2.61 -17.99
C ILE A 143 -7.90 -2.96 -16.53
N ARG A 144 -7.22 -3.96 -15.95
CA ARG A 144 -7.40 -4.32 -14.52
C ARG A 144 -7.08 -3.13 -13.61
N VAL A 145 -5.98 -2.42 -13.87
CA VAL A 145 -5.59 -1.24 -13.09
C VAL A 145 -6.61 -0.12 -13.24
N ALA A 146 -7.14 0.09 -14.45
CA ALA A 146 -8.12 1.12 -14.72
C ALA A 146 -9.48 0.87 -14.04
N PHE A 147 -10.00 -0.36 -14.10
CA PHE A 147 -11.38 -0.66 -13.71
C PHE A 147 -11.55 -1.48 -12.44
N ALA A 148 -10.61 -2.38 -12.11
CA ALA A 148 -10.70 -3.18 -10.87
C ALA A 148 -9.97 -2.48 -9.72
N GLU A 149 -8.70 -2.12 -9.92
CA GLU A 149 -7.92 -1.38 -8.92
C GLU A 149 -8.44 0.05 -8.80
N GLY A 150 -8.67 0.72 -9.93
CA GLY A 150 -9.16 2.10 -9.94
C GLY A 150 -8.07 3.15 -9.69
N ASN A 151 -6.80 2.76 -9.78
CA ASN A 151 -5.63 3.60 -9.49
C ASN A 151 -5.34 4.54 -10.68
N LEU A 152 -6.09 5.64 -10.74
CA LEU A 152 -6.00 6.65 -11.81
C LEU A 152 -4.58 7.21 -12.00
N PRO A 153 -3.79 7.48 -10.94
CA PRO A 153 -2.38 7.86 -11.07
C PRO A 153 -1.53 6.84 -11.83
N ARG A 154 -1.72 5.54 -11.57
CA ARG A 154 -1.02 4.45 -12.26
C ARG A 154 -1.46 4.33 -13.72
N VAL A 155 -2.76 4.48 -14.01
CA VAL A 155 -3.28 4.51 -15.40
C VAL A 155 -2.59 5.61 -16.21
N PHE A 156 -2.46 6.81 -15.62
CA PHE A 156 -1.83 7.94 -16.31
C PHE A 156 -0.34 7.72 -16.55
N ALA A 157 0.39 7.20 -15.55
CA ALA A 157 1.79 6.81 -15.71
C ALA A 157 1.96 5.75 -16.82
N ALA A 158 1.08 4.74 -16.88
CA ALA A 158 1.10 3.71 -17.91
C ALA A 158 0.85 4.27 -19.32
N ALA A 159 -0.03 5.25 -19.47
CA ALA A 159 -0.31 5.91 -20.74
C ALA A 159 0.92 6.65 -21.30
N LEU A 160 1.78 7.19 -20.43
CA LEU A 160 3.01 7.91 -20.81
C LEU A 160 4.16 6.97 -21.21
N LEU A 161 4.11 5.69 -20.81
CA LEU A 161 5.20 4.73 -20.97
C LEU A 161 5.68 4.54 -22.43
N PRO A 162 4.80 4.36 -23.44
CA PRO A 162 5.26 4.15 -24.82
C PRO A 162 6.03 5.35 -25.37
N ALA A 163 5.57 6.56 -25.10
CA ALA A 163 6.26 7.78 -25.53
C ALA A 163 7.60 7.98 -24.79
N ALA A 164 7.65 7.70 -23.48
CA ALA A 164 8.88 7.76 -22.69
C ALA A 164 9.93 6.76 -23.22
N PHE A 165 9.52 5.51 -23.46
CA PHE A 165 10.41 4.48 -24.02
C PHE A 165 10.83 4.79 -25.46
N PHE A 166 9.97 5.44 -26.24
CA PHE A 166 10.34 5.92 -27.58
C PHE A 166 11.44 6.96 -27.52
N CYS A 167 11.36 7.94 -26.61
CA CYS A 167 12.44 8.91 -26.39
C CYS A 167 13.74 8.21 -26.00
N LEU A 168 13.70 7.26 -25.07
CA LEU A 168 14.86 6.46 -24.66
C LEU A 168 15.51 5.76 -25.85
N LEU A 169 14.71 5.04 -26.65
CA LEU A 169 15.22 4.33 -27.82
C LEU A 169 15.87 5.26 -28.84
N ASN A 170 15.35 6.48 -29.02
CA ASN A 170 15.94 7.45 -29.94
C ASN A 170 17.21 8.11 -29.39
N VAL A 171 17.34 8.28 -28.07
CA VAL A 171 18.63 8.66 -27.46
C VAL A 171 19.71 7.62 -27.77
N LEU A 172 19.36 6.35 -27.63
CA LEU A 172 20.28 5.22 -27.84
C LEU A 172 20.60 5.00 -29.32
N THR A 173 19.62 5.13 -30.22
CA THR A 173 19.73 4.62 -31.60
C THR A 173 19.65 5.66 -32.71
N ALA A 174 19.17 6.90 -32.47
CA ALA A 174 18.95 7.87 -33.56
C ALA A 174 20.22 8.62 -33.95
N ASP A 175 20.50 8.78 -35.24
CA ASP A 175 21.74 9.42 -35.71
C ASP A 175 21.75 10.95 -35.56
N ARG A 176 20.57 11.60 -35.49
CA ARG A 176 20.42 13.07 -35.40
C ARG A 176 19.42 13.46 -34.32
N ARG A 177 19.49 14.72 -33.88
CA ARG A 177 18.57 15.34 -32.90
C ARG A 177 18.54 14.64 -31.52
N ARG A 178 19.65 14.02 -31.10
CA ARG A 178 19.74 13.33 -29.80
C ARG A 178 19.44 14.24 -28.60
N GLY A 179 19.86 15.51 -28.65
CA GLY A 179 19.53 16.49 -27.60
C GLY A 179 18.02 16.71 -27.42
N TYR A 180 17.25 16.69 -28.52
CA TYR A 180 15.79 16.74 -28.45
C TYR A 180 15.21 15.47 -27.81
N TRP A 181 15.72 14.30 -28.16
CA TRP A 181 15.27 13.04 -27.55
C TRP A 181 15.67 12.91 -26.09
N PHE A 182 16.82 13.47 -25.70
CA PHE A 182 17.25 13.58 -24.31
C PHE A 182 16.29 14.47 -23.51
N ALA A 183 15.97 15.67 -24.01
CA ALA A 183 15.01 16.56 -23.38
C ALA A 183 13.61 15.92 -23.29
N GLY A 184 13.19 15.22 -24.34
CA GLY A 184 11.95 14.43 -24.35
C GLY A 184 11.95 13.32 -23.30
N LEU A 185 13.05 12.55 -23.17
CA LEU A 185 13.19 11.50 -22.16
C LEU A 185 13.14 12.08 -20.74
N ALA A 186 13.87 13.17 -20.48
CA ALA A 186 13.86 13.84 -19.20
C ALA A 186 12.46 14.37 -18.85
N GLY A 187 11.80 15.06 -19.78
CA GLY A 187 10.43 15.56 -19.59
C GLY A 187 9.43 14.44 -19.36
N MET A 188 9.44 13.38 -20.17
CA MET A 188 8.53 12.24 -20.01
C MET A 188 8.77 11.50 -18.69
N THR A 189 10.03 11.34 -18.27
CA THR A 189 10.35 10.72 -16.97
C THR A 189 9.82 11.57 -15.82
N ALA A 190 9.99 12.90 -15.88
CA ALA A 190 9.43 13.82 -14.88
C ALA A 190 7.90 13.73 -14.81
N LEU A 191 7.21 13.68 -15.96
CA LEU A 191 5.76 13.51 -16.02
C LEU A 191 5.31 12.17 -15.43
N VAL A 192 6.02 11.08 -15.68
CA VAL A 192 5.72 9.77 -15.06
C VAL A 192 5.88 9.85 -13.54
N VAL A 193 6.95 10.46 -13.03
CA VAL A 193 7.16 10.62 -11.57
C VAL A 193 6.05 11.46 -10.95
N LEU A 194 5.68 12.58 -11.58
CA LEU A 194 4.59 13.46 -11.15
C LEU A 194 3.19 12.85 -11.39
N SER A 195 3.10 11.73 -12.12
CA SER A 195 1.89 10.92 -12.25
C SER A 195 1.78 9.91 -11.13
N HIS A 196 2.87 9.21 -10.82
CA HIS A 196 2.91 8.24 -9.72
C HIS A 196 4.38 7.92 -9.35
N ALA A 197 4.80 8.25 -8.11
CA ALA A 197 6.20 8.09 -7.66
C ALA A 197 6.75 6.67 -7.85
N MET A 198 6.06 5.65 -7.33
CA MET A 198 6.51 4.25 -7.46
C MET A 198 6.60 3.77 -8.91
N MET A 199 5.65 4.14 -9.78
CA MET A 199 5.74 3.80 -11.21
C MET A 199 6.92 4.52 -11.88
N GLY A 200 7.17 5.78 -11.52
CA GLY A 200 8.36 6.52 -11.96
C GLY A 200 9.67 5.81 -11.58
N ALA A 201 9.77 5.34 -10.33
CA ALA A 201 10.92 4.59 -9.85
C ALA A 201 11.08 3.24 -10.60
N ILE A 202 9.99 2.47 -10.75
CA ILE A 202 9.98 1.20 -11.50
C ILE A 202 10.39 1.41 -12.96
N PHE A 203 9.82 2.40 -13.64
CA PHE A 203 10.16 2.69 -15.04
C PHE A 203 11.59 3.18 -15.19
N ALA A 204 12.08 4.04 -14.28
CA ALA A 204 13.48 4.46 -14.28
C ALA A 204 14.45 3.27 -14.10
N ALA A 205 14.15 2.35 -13.18
CA ALA A 205 14.92 1.13 -12.98
C ALA A 205 14.88 0.23 -14.23
N CYS A 206 13.69 0.03 -14.82
CA CYS A 206 13.52 -0.80 -16.01
C CYS A 206 14.16 -0.19 -17.27
N PHE A 207 14.09 1.13 -17.45
CA PHE A 207 14.79 1.85 -18.51
C PHE A 207 16.30 1.74 -18.35
N SER A 208 16.81 1.85 -17.12
CA SER A 208 18.24 1.70 -16.82
C SER A 208 18.71 0.27 -17.12
N LEU A 209 17.95 -0.74 -16.68
CA LEU A 209 18.20 -2.14 -17.00
C LEU A 209 18.20 -2.37 -18.52
N PHE A 210 17.22 -1.81 -19.23
CA PHE A 210 17.15 -1.88 -20.69
C PHE A 210 18.38 -1.27 -21.36
N VAL A 211 18.83 -0.09 -20.91
CA VAL A 211 20.03 0.56 -21.45
C VAL A 211 21.27 -0.33 -21.27
N VAL A 212 21.45 -0.91 -20.08
CA VAL A 212 22.58 -1.80 -19.78
C VAL A 212 22.52 -3.07 -20.63
N VAL A 213 21.37 -3.74 -20.69
CA VAL A 213 21.22 -4.96 -21.50
C VAL A 213 21.39 -4.64 -23.00
N TYR A 214 20.89 -3.50 -23.48
CA TYR A 214 21.08 -3.06 -24.86
C TYR A 214 22.55 -2.76 -25.17
N TRP A 215 23.30 -2.20 -24.22
CA TRP A 215 24.74 -2.02 -24.36
C TRP A 215 25.46 -3.35 -24.59
N LEU A 216 25.13 -4.37 -23.78
CA LEU A 216 25.72 -5.71 -23.85
C LEU A 216 25.33 -6.48 -25.12
N THR A 217 24.07 -6.34 -25.57
CA THR A 217 23.52 -7.15 -26.67
C THR A 217 23.58 -6.46 -28.03
N GLY A 218 23.57 -5.13 -28.07
CA GLY A 218 23.40 -4.32 -29.28
C GLY A 218 24.64 -3.56 -29.73
N LYS A 219 25.79 -3.74 -29.08
CA LYS A 219 27.04 -2.98 -29.34
C LYS A 219 26.80 -1.45 -29.32
N ALA A 220 25.95 -0.98 -28.40
CA ALA A 220 25.63 0.43 -28.29
C ALA A 220 26.88 1.25 -27.93
N ASN A 221 26.96 2.49 -28.42
CA ASN A 221 28.05 3.38 -28.04
C ASN A 221 27.88 3.83 -26.57
N SER A 222 28.93 3.68 -25.77
CA SER A 222 28.93 4.02 -24.34
C SER A 222 28.50 5.46 -24.05
N ARG A 223 28.79 6.41 -24.95
CA ARG A 223 28.35 7.80 -24.80
C ARG A 223 26.83 7.94 -24.82
N TYR A 224 26.13 7.12 -25.60
CA TYR A 224 24.68 7.17 -25.73
C TYR A 224 23.99 6.41 -24.61
N VAL A 225 24.62 5.35 -24.13
CA VAL A 225 24.24 4.68 -22.88
C VAL A 225 24.27 5.67 -21.72
N LEU A 226 25.38 6.41 -21.57
CA LEU A 226 25.48 7.45 -20.54
C LEU A 226 24.43 8.55 -20.73
N GLN A 227 24.20 9.04 -21.96
CA GLN A 227 23.14 10.02 -22.22
C GLN A 227 21.73 9.50 -21.88
N GLY A 228 21.45 8.22 -22.13
CA GLY A 228 20.18 7.60 -21.74
C GLY A 228 19.99 7.59 -20.23
N LEU A 229 21.00 7.14 -19.48
CA LEU A 229 20.99 7.13 -18.02
C LEU A 229 20.88 8.55 -17.43
N LEU A 230 21.66 9.50 -17.96
CA LEU A 230 21.57 10.90 -17.56
C LEU A 230 20.21 11.51 -17.86
N GLY A 231 19.57 11.16 -18.99
CA GLY A 231 18.23 11.67 -19.32
C GLY A 231 17.16 11.19 -18.35
N ILE A 232 17.22 9.92 -17.94
CA ILE A 232 16.35 9.36 -16.90
C ILE A 232 16.59 10.10 -15.57
N PHE A 233 17.86 10.21 -15.16
CA PHE A 233 18.24 10.88 -13.91
C PHE A 233 17.83 12.36 -13.90
N THR A 234 18.04 13.10 -14.99
CA THR A 234 17.58 14.48 -15.14
C THR A 234 16.07 14.59 -15.01
N GLY A 235 15.30 13.65 -15.57
CA GLY A 235 13.85 13.64 -15.40
C GLY A 235 13.40 13.47 -13.95
N VAL A 236 14.06 12.58 -13.19
CA VAL A 236 13.82 12.45 -11.74
C VAL A 236 14.15 13.76 -11.03
N LEU A 237 15.28 14.40 -11.35
CA LEU A 237 15.66 15.69 -10.77
C LEU A 237 14.65 16.81 -11.06
N LEU A 238 14.07 16.85 -12.27
CA LEU A 238 13.05 17.83 -12.64
C LEU A 238 11.76 17.68 -11.82
N SER A 239 11.47 16.47 -11.33
CA SER A 239 10.35 16.20 -10.43
C SER A 239 10.69 16.32 -8.94
N SER A 240 11.95 16.59 -8.57
CA SER A 240 12.42 16.57 -7.17
C SER A 240 11.77 17.58 -6.25
N TRP A 241 11.24 18.69 -6.79
CA TRP A 241 10.52 19.68 -5.99
C TRP A 241 9.30 19.08 -5.27
N TRP A 242 8.67 18.07 -5.89
CA TRP A 242 7.58 17.30 -5.31
C TRP A 242 8.07 15.97 -4.72
N LEU A 243 8.93 15.25 -5.45
CA LEU A 243 9.36 13.91 -5.06
C LEU A 243 10.10 13.91 -3.72
N LEU A 244 10.98 14.89 -3.45
CA LEU A 244 11.75 14.89 -2.19
C LEU A 244 10.84 15.07 -0.96
N PRO A 245 9.91 16.06 -0.90
CA PRO A 245 8.93 16.13 0.19
C PRO A 245 8.00 14.91 0.30
N SER A 246 7.71 14.22 -0.81
CA SER A 246 6.85 13.02 -0.80
C SER A 246 7.51 11.81 -0.16
N LEU A 247 8.85 11.76 -0.15
CA LEU A 247 9.65 10.65 0.39
C LEU A 247 10.02 10.82 1.87
N THR A 248 9.72 11.97 2.46
CA THR A 248 9.91 12.20 3.90
C THR A 248 8.60 11.90 4.65
N GLY A 249 8.66 11.06 5.68
CA GLY A 249 7.45 10.54 6.34
C GLY A 249 6.70 9.48 5.52
N GLY A 250 5.75 8.78 6.15
CA GLY A 250 4.84 7.85 5.46
C GLY A 250 5.45 6.48 5.17
N ILE A 251 5.29 5.94 3.94
CA ILE A 251 5.75 4.57 3.58
C ILE A 251 7.24 4.35 3.87
N THR A 252 8.08 5.36 3.72
CA THR A 252 9.53 5.26 3.96
C THR A 252 9.88 5.07 5.44
N GLU A 253 8.92 5.31 6.34
CA GLU A 253 9.03 5.07 7.79
C GLU A 253 8.25 3.82 8.25
N LEU A 254 7.51 3.15 7.35
CA LEU A 254 6.85 1.88 7.66
C LEU A 254 7.90 0.78 7.89
N ASN A 255 7.64 -0.11 8.84
CA ASN A 255 8.55 -1.22 9.15
C ASN A 255 8.79 -2.08 7.88
N VAL A 256 10.07 -2.20 7.51
CA VAL A 256 10.57 -2.91 6.33
C VAL A 256 10.11 -4.38 6.31
N GLU A 257 10.01 -5.02 7.48
CA GLU A 257 9.61 -6.43 7.60
C GLU A 257 8.12 -6.62 7.25
N ALA A 258 7.24 -5.80 7.84
CA ALA A 258 5.80 -5.81 7.53
C ALA A 258 5.51 -5.41 6.07
N ALA A 259 6.29 -4.47 5.52
CA ALA A 259 6.17 -4.05 4.12
C ALA A 259 6.58 -5.15 3.12
N THR A 260 7.45 -6.09 3.52
CA THR A 260 8.00 -7.13 2.62
C THR A 260 7.11 -8.37 2.55
N GLU A 261 6.45 -8.76 3.64
CA GLU A 261 5.52 -9.90 3.66
C GLU A 261 4.23 -9.64 2.87
N ALA A 262 3.79 -8.38 2.78
CA ALA A 262 2.56 -7.98 2.10
C ALA A 262 2.71 -7.71 0.58
N LEU A 263 3.89 -7.96 -0.02
CA LEU A 263 4.13 -7.64 -1.43
C LEU A 263 3.41 -8.61 -2.37
N ALA A 264 2.32 -8.13 -3.00
CA ALA A 264 1.56 -8.87 -3.99
C ALA A 264 2.46 -9.38 -5.15
N LYS A 265 2.39 -10.69 -5.39
CA LYS A 265 3.04 -11.44 -6.49
C LYS A 265 2.01 -12.40 -7.06
N PHE A 266 2.10 -12.74 -8.34
CA PHE A 266 1.16 -13.69 -8.93
C PHE A 266 1.73 -15.12 -8.99
N PRO A 267 0.90 -16.15 -8.76
CA PRO A 267 1.28 -17.52 -9.01
C PRO A 267 1.09 -17.88 -10.49
N TRP A 268 2.08 -18.58 -11.08
CA TRP A 268 2.14 -18.85 -12.52
C TRP A 268 0.98 -19.68 -13.06
N ASN A 269 0.46 -20.61 -12.26
CA ASN A 269 -0.64 -21.48 -12.62
C ASN A 269 -1.99 -20.74 -12.73
N VAL A 270 -2.13 -19.58 -12.08
CA VAL A 270 -3.37 -18.78 -12.09
C VAL A 270 -3.29 -17.67 -13.13
N ALA A 271 -2.17 -16.95 -13.19
CA ALA A 271 -2.07 -15.70 -13.94
C ALA A 271 -2.06 -15.87 -15.47
N PHE A 272 -1.82 -17.08 -15.98
CA PHE A 272 -1.90 -17.42 -17.42
C PHE A 272 -3.17 -18.19 -17.79
N ASN A 273 -4.11 -18.38 -16.85
CA ASN A 273 -5.40 -18.98 -17.16
C ASN A 273 -6.37 -17.91 -17.72
N PRO A 274 -6.74 -17.93 -19.01
CA PRO A 274 -7.65 -16.94 -19.59
C PRO A 274 -9.02 -16.91 -18.89
N SER A 275 -9.51 -18.06 -18.39
CA SER A 275 -10.82 -18.13 -17.75
C SER A 275 -10.86 -17.61 -16.32
N VAL A 276 -9.72 -17.24 -15.72
CA VAL A 276 -9.67 -16.79 -14.30
C VAL A 276 -10.64 -15.63 -14.04
N ARG A 277 -10.79 -14.73 -15.02
CA ARG A 277 -11.65 -13.54 -14.93
C ARG A 277 -13.14 -13.79 -15.08
N GLN A 278 -13.53 -15.01 -15.46
CA GLN A 278 -14.94 -15.41 -15.46
C GLN A 278 -15.46 -15.64 -14.04
N TYR A 279 -14.55 -15.99 -13.11
CA TYR A 279 -14.88 -16.29 -11.71
C TYR A 279 -14.44 -15.17 -10.78
N ASP A 280 -13.31 -14.53 -11.06
CA ASP A 280 -12.76 -13.42 -10.29
C ASP A 280 -12.33 -12.28 -11.23
N LYS A 281 -13.18 -11.25 -11.32
CA LYS A 281 -12.93 -10.07 -12.16
C LYS A 281 -11.67 -9.29 -11.75
N GLU A 282 -11.21 -9.45 -10.52
CA GLU A 282 -10.06 -8.74 -9.96
C GLU A 282 -8.74 -9.49 -10.19
N ALA A 283 -8.82 -10.80 -10.49
CA ALA A 283 -7.67 -11.64 -10.72
C ALA A 283 -6.73 -11.04 -11.78
N LEU A 284 -5.43 -11.09 -11.47
CA LEU A 284 -4.41 -10.76 -12.45
C LEU A 284 -4.40 -11.81 -13.55
N TYR A 285 -4.68 -11.37 -14.78
CA TYR A 285 -4.39 -12.11 -15.98
C TYR A 285 -3.22 -11.44 -16.71
N VAL A 286 -2.18 -12.20 -17.00
CA VAL A 286 -0.96 -11.72 -17.67
C VAL A 286 -1.13 -11.71 -19.19
N GLY A 287 -1.86 -12.68 -19.74
CA GLY A 287 -1.93 -12.96 -21.18
C GLY A 287 -1.13 -14.19 -21.57
N LEU A 288 -1.81 -15.29 -21.86
CA LEU A 288 -1.22 -16.56 -22.29
C LEU A 288 -0.34 -16.39 -23.54
N THR A 289 -0.74 -15.50 -24.44
CA THR A 289 -0.03 -15.24 -25.69
C THR A 289 1.35 -14.60 -25.49
N PHE A 290 1.65 -14.02 -24.32
CA PHE A 290 3.01 -13.59 -24.01
C PHE A 290 4.00 -14.74 -23.90
N LEU A 291 3.56 -15.94 -23.47
CA LEU A 291 4.43 -17.12 -23.50
C LEU A 291 4.84 -17.47 -24.93
N LEU A 292 3.92 -17.30 -25.89
CA LEU A 292 4.20 -17.49 -27.31
C LEU A 292 5.24 -16.46 -27.80
N THR A 293 5.07 -15.18 -27.45
CA THR A 293 6.05 -14.13 -27.79
C THR A 293 7.45 -14.45 -27.26
N LEU A 294 7.55 -14.84 -25.99
CA LEU A 294 8.82 -15.22 -25.37
C LEU A 294 9.45 -16.44 -26.06
N SER A 295 8.65 -17.48 -26.33
CA SER A 295 9.09 -18.69 -27.03
C SER A 295 9.61 -18.36 -28.43
N LEU A 296 8.87 -17.56 -29.19
CA LEU A 296 9.27 -17.13 -30.53
C LEU A 296 10.54 -16.25 -30.48
N GLY A 297 10.62 -15.32 -29.52
CA GLY A 297 11.81 -14.51 -29.32
C GLY A 297 13.06 -15.36 -29.09
N TRP A 298 12.95 -16.42 -28.29
CA TRP A 298 14.05 -17.35 -28.04
C TRP A 298 14.42 -18.19 -29.27
N VAL A 299 13.42 -18.77 -29.95
CA VAL A 299 13.63 -19.57 -31.18
C VAL A 299 14.31 -18.73 -32.28
N TYR A 300 13.91 -17.47 -32.43
CA TYR A 300 14.45 -16.57 -33.44
C TYR A 300 15.62 -15.70 -32.94
N TRP A 301 16.21 -16.00 -31.78
CA TRP A 301 17.26 -15.20 -31.12
C TRP A 301 18.38 -14.70 -32.05
N LYS A 302 18.88 -15.59 -32.93
CA LYS A 302 19.96 -15.29 -33.88
C LYS A 302 19.58 -14.22 -34.91
N HIS A 303 18.29 -14.07 -35.20
CA HIS A 303 17.74 -13.12 -36.16
C HIS A 303 17.28 -11.80 -35.51
N LEU A 304 17.30 -11.72 -34.18
CA LEU A 304 16.93 -10.50 -33.46
C LEU A 304 18.05 -9.48 -33.52
N ASP A 305 17.68 -8.21 -33.72
CA ASP A 305 18.61 -7.09 -33.49
C ASP A 305 18.87 -6.88 -31.99
N GLY A 306 19.84 -6.03 -31.66
CA GLY A 306 20.18 -5.76 -30.26
C GLY A 306 19.03 -5.19 -29.44
N VAL A 307 18.15 -4.39 -30.06
CA VAL A 307 16.99 -3.77 -29.37
C VAL A 307 16.00 -4.85 -28.98
N MET A 308 15.67 -5.74 -29.91
CA MET A 308 14.76 -6.87 -29.69
C MET A 308 15.32 -7.87 -28.66
N ARG A 309 16.63 -8.14 -28.69
CA ARG A 309 17.28 -8.98 -27.66
C ARG A 309 17.18 -8.36 -26.27
N ALA A 310 17.40 -7.06 -26.16
CA ALA A 310 17.24 -6.34 -24.90
C ALA A 310 15.79 -6.34 -24.41
N MET A 311 14.82 -6.11 -25.31
CA MET A 311 13.39 -6.20 -24.98
C MET A 311 13.02 -7.59 -24.46
N LEU A 312 13.52 -8.66 -25.08
CA LEU A 312 13.26 -10.03 -24.66
C LEU A 312 13.83 -10.31 -23.26
N ILE A 313 15.11 -10.00 -23.03
CA ILE A 313 15.75 -10.23 -21.72
C ILE A 313 15.05 -9.43 -20.63
N VAL A 314 14.84 -8.14 -20.84
CA VAL A 314 14.21 -7.27 -19.83
C VAL A 314 12.74 -7.63 -19.61
N GLY A 315 12.03 -8.01 -20.67
CA GLY A 315 10.65 -8.52 -20.57
C GLY A 315 10.57 -9.76 -19.68
N VAL A 316 11.49 -10.73 -19.86
CA VAL A 316 11.58 -11.93 -19.01
C VAL A 316 11.92 -11.56 -17.56
N VAL A 317 12.94 -10.73 -17.34
CA VAL A 317 13.37 -10.35 -15.98
C VAL A 317 12.25 -9.63 -15.21
N THR A 318 11.58 -8.68 -15.84
CA THR A 318 10.49 -7.94 -15.19
C THR A 318 9.23 -8.79 -14.96
N LEU A 319 8.95 -9.72 -15.87
CA LEU A 319 7.87 -10.71 -15.70
C LEU A 319 8.16 -11.65 -14.53
N THR A 320 9.38 -12.15 -14.41
CA THR A 320 9.75 -13.09 -13.33
C THR A 320 9.77 -12.40 -11.97
N ILE A 321 10.29 -11.17 -11.86
CA ILE A 321 10.25 -10.35 -10.64
C ILE A 321 8.81 -10.20 -10.13
N SER A 322 7.85 -10.00 -11.04
CA SER A 322 6.43 -9.83 -10.70
C SER A 322 5.75 -11.10 -10.17
N SER A 323 6.43 -12.24 -10.25
CA SER A 323 5.87 -13.56 -9.98
C SER A 323 6.40 -14.20 -8.70
N THR A 324 5.79 -15.31 -8.29
CA THR A 324 6.25 -16.08 -7.11
C THR A 324 7.55 -16.86 -7.32
N LEU A 325 8.07 -17.02 -8.55
CA LEU A 325 9.23 -17.90 -8.84
C LEU A 325 10.55 -17.44 -8.20
N VAL A 326 10.77 -16.12 -8.14
CA VAL A 326 12.02 -15.53 -7.65
C VAL A 326 11.78 -14.71 -6.39
N SER A 327 10.73 -15.05 -5.63
CA SER A 327 10.30 -14.28 -4.46
C SER A 327 11.41 -14.13 -3.41
N GLY A 328 12.12 -15.21 -3.09
CA GLY A 328 13.23 -15.20 -2.13
C GLY A 328 14.44 -14.40 -2.63
N LEU A 329 14.78 -14.53 -3.91
CA LEU A 329 15.86 -13.75 -4.52
C LEU A 329 15.53 -12.25 -4.55
N TYR A 330 14.28 -11.91 -4.88
CA TYR A 330 13.82 -10.53 -4.90
C TYR A 330 13.85 -9.91 -3.51
N SER A 331 13.32 -10.60 -2.50
CA SER A 331 13.30 -10.10 -1.12
C SER A 331 14.71 -9.90 -0.55
N ALA A 332 15.70 -10.66 -1.03
CA ALA A 332 17.11 -10.50 -0.66
C ALA A 332 17.80 -9.28 -1.31
N LEU A 333 17.20 -8.65 -2.33
CA LEU A 333 17.78 -7.45 -2.95
C LEU A 333 17.69 -6.25 -1.99
N PRO A 334 18.74 -5.40 -1.94
CA PRO A 334 18.64 -4.16 -1.18
C PRO A 334 17.51 -3.29 -1.75
N LEU A 335 16.77 -2.63 -0.86
CA LEU A 335 15.65 -1.75 -1.22
C LEU A 335 14.48 -2.45 -1.93
N SER A 336 14.38 -3.79 -1.87
CA SER A 336 13.29 -4.57 -2.46
C SER A 336 11.90 -4.16 -1.95
N HIS A 337 11.82 -3.72 -0.68
CA HIS A 337 10.61 -3.21 -0.03
C HIS A 337 10.09 -1.89 -0.65
N LEU A 338 10.93 -1.12 -1.35
CA LEU A 338 10.51 0.13 -2.00
C LEU A 338 9.70 -0.09 -3.29
N PHE A 339 9.78 -1.29 -3.87
CA PHE A 339 9.15 -1.61 -5.13
C PHE A 339 8.13 -2.73 -4.97
N TRP A 340 6.92 -2.51 -5.52
CA TRP A 340 5.89 -3.54 -5.52
C TRP A 340 6.04 -4.44 -6.75
N PRO A 341 6.33 -5.75 -6.57
CA PRO A 341 6.64 -6.66 -7.67
C PRO A 341 5.57 -6.69 -8.75
N LEU A 342 4.29 -6.77 -8.35
CA LEU A 342 3.17 -6.82 -9.31
C LEU A 342 3.14 -5.62 -10.28
N ARG A 343 3.65 -4.45 -9.87
CA ARG A 343 3.60 -3.23 -10.68
C ARG A 343 4.60 -3.23 -11.84
N PHE A 344 5.60 -4.11 -11.82
CA PHE A 344 6.49 -4.34 -12.97
C PHE A 344 5.74 -4.92 -14.19
N MET A 345 4.55 -5.50 -13.98
CA MET A 345 3.73 -6.05 -15.07
C MET A 345 3.33 -5.00 -16.12
N THR A 346 3.10 -3.75 -15.73
CA THR A 346 2.77 -2.68 -16.68
C THR A 346 3.93 -2.46 -17.67
N PHE A 347 5.17 -2.47 -17.18
CA PHE A 347 6.36 -2.34 -18.02
C PHE A 347 6.63 -3.60 -18.86
N SER A 348 6.53 -4.78 -18.22
CA SER A 348 6.73 -6.07 -18.87
C SER A 348 5.74 -6.27 -20.03
N GLY A 349 4.44 -6.06 -19.77
CA GLY A 349 3.39 -6.17 -20.77
C GLY A 349 3.61 -5.25 -21.97
N PHE A 350 3.95 -3.97 -21.73
CA PHE A 350 4.30 -3.03 -22.79
C PHE A 350 5.50 -3.52 -23.63
N LEU A 351 6.59 -3.95 -22.99
CA LEU A 351 7.77 -4.44 -23.70
C LEU A 351 7.45 -5.69 -24.53
N LEU A 352 6.62 -6.60 -24.00
CA LEU A 352 6.24 -7.82 -24.70
C LEU A 352 5.30 -7.54 -25.88
N VAL A 353 4.37 -6.58 -25.76
CA VAL A 353 3.59 -6.09 -26.91
C VAL A 353 4.52 -5.51 -27.98
N LEU A 354 5.44 -4.62 -27.59
CA LEU A 354 6.38 -3.99 -28.53
C LEU A 354 7.33 -5.01 -29.18
N LEU A 355 7.81 -5.99 -28.42
CA LEU A 355 8.62 -7.11 -28.93
C LEU A 355 7.82 -7.96 -29.93
N THR A 356 6.54 -8.22 -29.64
CA THR A 356 5.68 -8.98 -30.56
C THR A 356 5.51 -8.23 -31.88
N VAL A 357 5.20 -6.93 -31.81
CA VAL A 357 5.13 -6.04 -32.98
C VAL A 357 6.44 -6.08 -33.77
N ALA A 358 7.59 -6.00 -33.10
CA ALA A 358 8.89 -6.08 -33.74
C ALA A 358 9.13 -7.44 -34.42
N LEU A 359 8.89 -8.55 -33.72
CA LEU A 359 9.07 -9.92 -34.23
C LEU A 359 8.22 -10.16 -35.48
N ILE A 360 6.96 -9.76 -35.43
CA ILE A 360 6.03 -9.91 -36.55
C ILE A 360 6.46 -9.04 -37.73
N SER A 361 6.86 -7.78 -37.49
CA SER A 361 7.32 -6.90 -38.56
C SER A 361 8.57 -7.43 -39.27
N THR A 362 9.53 -7.98 -38.52
CA THR A 362 10.78 -8.55 -39.05
C THR A 362 10.50 -9.82 -39.84
N THR A 363 9.70 -10.74 -39.30
CA THR A 363 9.32 -11.99 -39.99
C THR A 363 8.50 -11.73 -41.25
N TRP A 364 7.65 -10.70 -41.25
CA TRP A 364 6.93 -10.25 -42.43
C TRP A 364 7.89 -9.80 -43.54
N GLY A 365 8.94 -9.06 -43.19
CA GLY A 365 9.97 -8.55 -44.10
C GLY A 365 10.90 -9.64 -44.69
N LEU A 366 11.17 -10.71 -43.94
CA LEU A 366 12.10 -11.79 -44.31
C LEU A 366 11.53 -12.83 -45.28
N SER A 367 10.26 -12.75 -45.65
CA SER A 367 9.59 -13.81 -46.42
C SER A 367 9.85 -13.70 -47.94
N GLY A 368 10.48 -14.75 -48.52
CA GLY A 368 10.71 -14.91 -49.97
C GLY A 368 9.47 -15.40 -50.74
N ARG A 369 9.42 -15.28 -52.08
CA ARG A 369 8.19 -15.44 -52.93
C ARG A 369 7.26 -16.62 -52.56
N GLY A 370 7.78 -17.81 -52.19
CA GLY A 370 6.98 -18.96 -51.73
C GLY A 370 6.74 -19.06 -50.20
N ARG A 371 7.65 -18.55 -49.36
CA ARG A 371 7.48 -18.44 -47.89
C ARG A 371 6.68 -17.19 -47.45
N ARG A 372 6.35 -16.29 -48.40
CA ARG A 372 5.54 -15.08 -48.22
C ARG A 372 4.12 -15.37 -47.76
N SER A 373 3.50 -16.45 -48.22
CA SER A 373 2.13 -16.78 -47.80
C SER A 373 2.11 -17.25 -46.34
N PHE A 374 2.95 -18.23 -45.99
CA PHE A 374 2.98 -18.83 -44.66
C PHE A 374 3.44 -17.85 -43.56
N GLY A 375 4.53 -17.11 -43.78
CA GLY A 375 5.01 -16.14 -42.78
C GLY A 375 4.03 -15.00 -42.53
N ARG A 376 3.31 -14.55 -43.57
CA ARG A 376 2.24 -13.55 -43.44
C ARG A 376 1.00 -14.10 -42.74
N PHE A 377 0.63 -15.35 -43.04
CA PHE A 377 -0.47 -16.04 -42.37
C PHE A 377 -0.16 -16.24 -40.87
N ALA A 378 1.05 -16.68 -40.54
CA ALA A 378 1.50 -16.83 -39.16
C ALA A 378 1.52 -15.49 -38.40
N ALA A 379 2.01 -14.42 -39.03
CA ALA A 379 1.98 -13.06 -38.49
C ALA A 379 0.55 -12.59 -38.15
N VAL A 380 -0.39 -12.78 -39.08
CA VAL A 380 -1.81 -12.47 -38.86
C VAL A 380 -2.40 -13.35 -37.76
N GLY A 381 -2.06 -14.64 -37.76
CA GLY A 381 -2.49 -15.59 -36.73
C GLY A 381 -2.04 -15.20 -35.33
N ILE A 382 -0.79 -14.77 -35.14
CA ILE A 382 -0.30 -14.32 -33.83
C ILE A 382 -1.05 -13.07 -33.36
N ILE A 383 -1.25 -12.07 -34.24
CA ILE A 383 -2.02 -10.87 -33.89
C ILE A 383 -3.44 -11.23 -33.52
N ALA A 384 -4.10 -12.10 -34.30
CA ALA A 384 -5.47 -12.54 -34.02
C ALA A 384 -5.55 -13.29 -32.68
N LEU A 385 -4.60 -14.18 -32.40
CA LEU A 385 -4.53 -14.88 -31.12
C LEU A 385 -4.35 -13.92 -29.94
N MET A 386 -3.43 -12.95 -30.05
CA MET A 386 -3.24 -11.93 -29.00
C MET A 386 -4.47 -11.06 -28.79
N LEU A 387 -5.15 -10.67 -29.88
CA LEU A 387 -6.39 -9.90 -29.78
C LEU A 387 -7.48 -10.70 -29.08
N LEU A 388 -7.68 -11.97 -29.44
CA LEU A 388 -8.64 -12.87 -28.79
C LEU A 388 -8.31 -13.08 -27.30
N ASP A 389 -7.03 -13.25 -27.00
CA ASP A 389 -6.52 -13.45 -25.65
C ASP A 389 -6.79 -12.21 -24.77
N PHE A 390 -6.46 -11.03 -25.28
CA PHE A 390 -6.62 -9.78 -24.54
C PHE A 390 -8.08 -9.31 -24.47
N TRP A 391 -8.89 -9.64 -25.47
CA TRP A 391 -10.30 -9.27 -25.55
C TRP A 391 -11.11 -9.74 -24.34
N GLN A 392 -10.71 -10.83 -23.69
CA GLN A 392 -11.35 -11.29 -22.45
C GLN A 392 -11.30 -10.25 -21.32
N SER A 393 -10.34 -9.33 -21.37
CA SER A 393 -10.24 -8.21 -20.42
C SER A 393 -11.28 -7.12 -20.68
N ALA A 394 -11.82 -7.03 -21.90
CA ALA A 394 -12.78 -5.98 -22.26
C ALA A 394 -14.07 -6.05 -21.43
N SER A 395 -14.42 -7.21 -20.88
CA SER A 395 -15.57 -7.36 -19.96
C SER A 395 -15.42 -6.60 -18.64
N LEU A 396 -14.22 -6.11 -18.32
CA LEU A 396 -13.97 -5.25 -17.16
C LEU A 396 -14.21 -3.77 -17.46
N VAL A 397 -14.27 -3.38 -18.74
CA VAL A 397 -14.47 -2.00 -19.20
C VAL A 397 -15.96 -1.66 -19.12
N VAL A 398 -16.46 -1.60 -17.90
CA VAL A 398 -17.84 -1.30 -17.57
C VAL A 398 -17.89 -0.36 -16.38
N THR A 399 -18.96 0.41 -16.31
CA THR A 399 -19.37 1.20 -15.15
C THR A 399 -20.47 0.45 -14.39
N ALA A 400 -20.83 0.97 -13.22
CA ALA A 400 -21.81 0.38 -12.32
C ALA A 400 -22.83 1.43 -11.86
N PRO A 401 -24.00 1.00 -11.34
CA PRO A 401 -24.85 1.87 -10.56
C PRO A 401 -24.13 2.29 -9.26
N ALA A 402 -24.60 3.37 -8.65
CA ALA A 402 -24.14 3.75 -7.31
C ALA A 402 -24.38 2.59 -6.32
N PRO A 403 -23.48 2.35 -5.36
CA PRO A 403 -23.67 1.29 -4.37
C PRO A 403 -24.89 1.56 -3.47
N GLU A 404 -26.02 0.95 -3.81
CA GLU A 404 -27.36 1.23 -3.23
C GLU A 404 -27.37 1.35 -1.71
N GLU A 405 -26.79 0.38 -0.99
CA GLU A 405 -26.81 0.37 0.47
C GLU A 405 -25.90 1.45 1.09
N ILE A 406 -24.78 1.78 0.46
CA ILE A 406 -23.89 2.87 0.93
C ILE A 406 -24.55 4.22 0.64
N THR A 407 -25.17 4.38 -0.54
CA THR A 407 -25.95 5.57 -0.90
C THR A 407 -27.09 5.79 0.08
N HIS A 408 -27.84 4.74 0.43
CA HIS A 408 -28.92 4.84 1.41
C HIS A 408 -28.42 5.24 2.79
N VAL A 409 -27.29 4.68 3.25
CA VAL A 409 -26.67 5.12 4.51
C VAL A 409 -26.26 6.60 4.42
N ALA A 410 -25.72 7.06 3.29
CA ALA A 410 -25.37 8.46 3.10
C ALA A 410 -26.59 9.40 3.21
N GLU A 411 -27.74 9.01 2.64
CA GLU A 411 -29.01 9.75 2.77
C GLU A 411 -29.50 9.83 4.22
N LEU A 412 -29.38 8.74 4.99
CA LEU A 412 -29.72 8.73 6.42
C LEU A 412 -28.80 9.65 7.23
N LEU A 413 -27.50 9.65 6.91
CA LEU A 413 -26.53 10.52 7.56
C LEU A 413 -26.81 12.00 7.25
N GLU A 414 -27.22 12.35 6.03
CA GLU A 414 -27.59 13.73 5.64
C GLU A 414 -28.74 14.28 6.48
N GLY A 415 -29.71 13.43 6.83
CA GLY A 415 -30.85 13.79 7.68
C GLY A 415 -30.54 13.87 9.19
N SER A 416 -29.29 13.68 9.61
CA SER A 416 -28.90 13.60 11.02
C SER A 416 -27.79 14.58 11.38
N SER A 417 -27.66 14.88 12.68
CA SER A 417 -26.53 15.64 13.24
C SER A 417 -25.36 14.73 13.57
N GLY A 418 -24.14 15.15 13.23
CA GLY A 418 -22.90 14.45 13.52
C GLY A 418 -21.71 15.13 12.83
N TRP A 419 -20.50 14.83 13.29
CA TRP A 419 -19.26 15.40 12.76
C TRP A 419 -18.47 14.42 11.89
N ARG A 420 -18.13 13.24 12.42
CA ARG A 420 -17.26 12.27 11.73
C ARG A 420 -17.87 10.89 11.65
N VAL A 421 -17.59 10.24 10.52
CA VAL A 421 -18.02 8.86 10.25
C VAL A 421 -16.82 7.92 10.28
N ALA A 422 -16.95 6.83 11.01
CA ALA A 422 -16.03 5.71 10.98
C ALA A 422 -16.68 4.52 10.26
N THR A 423 -16.11 4.16 9.11
CA THR A 423 -16.48 2.94 8.39
C THR A 423 -15.68 1.75 8.93
N ALA A 424 -16.29 0.96 9.81
CA ALA A 424 -15.74 -0.29 10.35
C ALA A 424 -15.98 -1.43 9.35
N ASP A 425 -15.16 -1.47 8.30
CA ASP A 425 -15.25 -2.46 7.22
C ASP A 425 -13.95 -3.21 6.94
N LEU A 426 -12.87 -2.88 7.66
CA LEU A 426 -11.53 -3.42 7.43
C LEU A 426 -11.07 -3.26 5.97
N SER A 427 -11.45 -2.13 5.35
CA SER A 427 -11.21 -1.78 3.94
C SER A 427 -11.94 -2.65 2.90
N LEU A 428 -12.91 -3.49 3.28
CA LEU A 428 -13.60 -4.38 2.33
C LEU A 428 -14.59 -3.66 1.39
N LEU A 429 -14.98 -2.41 1.67
CA LEU A 429 -15.90 -1.60 0.84
C LEU A 429 -15.18 -0.64 -0.12
N GLY A 430 -13.84 -0.62 -0.10
CA GLY A 430 -13.05 0.30 -0.90
C GLY A 430 -13.26 1.76 -0.51
N SER A 431 -13.11 2.65 -1.48
CA SER A 431 -13.14 4.11 -1.29
C SER A 431 -14.52 4.75 -1.40
N SER A 432 -15.54 3.99 -1.81
CA SER A 432 -16.90 4.52 -2.04
C SER A 432 -17.59 5.08 -0.77
N PRO A 433 -17.47 4.48 0.43
CA PRO A 433 -18.04 5.06 1.65
C PRO A 433 -17.44 6.43 1.95
N SER A 434 -16.12 6.55 1.85
CA SER A 434 -15.43 7.81 2.12
C SER A 434 -15.80 8.92 1.15
N TYR A 435 -16.08 8.59 -0.11
CA TYR A 435 -16.64 9.57 -1.05
C TYR A 435 -18.07 9.96 -0.64
N LEU A 436 -18.98 8.99 -0.62
CA LEU A 436 -20.43 9.25 -0.48
C LEU A 436 -20.78 9.90 0.86
N PHE A 437 -20.19 9.44 1.95
CA PHE A 437 -20.46 10.02 3.27
C PHE A 437 -19.92 11.44 3.37
N SER A 438 -18.77 11.74 2.77
CA SER A 438 -18.20 13.08 2.82
C SER A 438 -18.94 14.06 1.91
N THR A 439 -19.25 13.67 0.67
CA THR A 439 -19.87 14.58 -0.31
C THR A 439 -21.36 14.77 -0.05
N ALA A 440 -22.09 13.75 0.40
CA ALA A 440 -23.51 13.88 0.70
C ALA A 440 -23.77 14.65 2.01
N THR A 441 -22.88 14.54 3.01
CA THR A 441 -23.19 15.03 4.38
C THR A 441 -22.24 16.09 4.91
N GLY A 442 -21.12 16.33 4.22
CA GLY A 442 -20.05 17.22 4.71
C GLY A 442 -19.23 16.63 5.88
N ARG A 443 -19.46 15.38 6.27
CA ARG A 443 -18.77 14.73 7.39
C ARG A 443 -17.37 14.28 7.02
N GLU A 444 -16.42 14.49 7.93
CA GLU A 444 -15.05 13.99 7.75
C GLU A 444 -14.98 12.48 8.04
N GLN A 445 -14.01 11.80 7.42
CA GLN A 445 -13.88 10.35 7.55
C GLN A 445 -12.72 9.97 8.46
N VAL A 446 -13.00 9.09 9.41
CA VAL A 446 -11.98 8.47 10.26
C VAL A 446 -11.12 7.50 9.45
N PHE A 447 -11.78 6.71 8.59
CA PHE A 447 -11.15 5.74 7.71
C PHE A 447 -11.14 6.21 6.26
N GLY A 448 -10.61 5.39 5.38
CA GLY A 448 -10.40 5.67 3.97
C GLY A 448 -9.84 4.45 3.27
N TRP A 449 -9.43 4.62 2.01
CA TRP A 449 -8.70 3.61 1.25
C TRP A 449 -7.24 4.05 0.99
N ALA A 450 -6.31 3.11 1.14
CA ALA A 450 -4.84 3.27 1.08
C ALA A 450 -4.23 4.27 2.11
N TYR A 451 -4.12 3.84 3.38
CA TYR A 451 -3.68 4.64 4.54
C TYR A 451 -2.21 5.10 4.53
N GLN A 452 -1.43 4.63 3.57
CA GLN A 452 0.02 4.73 3.50
C GLN A 452 0.60 6.17 3.51
N GLY A 453 -0.22 7.17 3.19
CA GLY A 453 0.17 8.59 3.24
C GLY A 453 -0.44 9.36 4.42
N ALA A 454 -1.06 8.70 5.40
CA ALA A 454 -1.67 9.36 6.54
C ALA A 454 -0.72 9.33 7.75
N ALA A 455 -0.51 10.47 8.42
CA ALA A 455 0.27 10.52 9.65
C ALA A 455 -0.38 9.70 10.78
N THR A 456 -1.70 9.51 10.71
CA THR A 456 -2.52 8.71 11.63
C THR A 456 -2.53 7.21 11.28
N ALA A 457 -1.83 6.79 10.23
CA ALA A 457 -1.84 5.39 9.75
C ALA A 457 -1.60 4.34 10.85
N PRO A 458 -0.58 4.46 11.74
CA PRO A 458 -0.35 3.47 12.79
C PRO A 458 -1.53 3.36 13.77
N LEU A 459 -2.13 4.49 14.14
CA LEU A 459 -3.31 4.52 15.00
C LEU A 459 -4.50 3.84 14.32
N LEU A 460 -4.78 4.19 13.07
CA LEU A 460 -5.91 3.62 12.32
C LEU A 460 -5.76 2.12 12.08
N ALA A 461 -4.55 1.65 11.77
CA ALA A 461 -4.24 0.23 11.67
C ALA A 461 -4.52 -0.49 13.00
N SER A 462 -4.18 0.14 14.11
CA SER A 462 -4.43 -0.41 15.45
C SER A 462 -5.91 -0.44 15.82
N ILE A 463 -6.69 0.56 15.40
CA ILE A 463 -8.16 0.53 15.56
C ILE A 463 -8.76 -0.61 14.72
N ASN A 464 -8.32 -0.80 13.48
CA ASN A 464 -8.77 -1.92 12.65
C ASN A 464 -8.40 -3.27 13.27
N GLN A 465 -7.18 -3.41 13.79
CA GLN A 465 -6.77 -4.61 14.52
C GLN A 465 -7.65 -4.84 15.76
N ALA A 466 -7.98 -3.79 16.50
CA ALA A 466 -8.87 -3.89 17.66
C ALA A 466 -10.29 -4.30 17.29
N ILE A 467 -10.84 -3.75 16.20
CA ILE A 467 -12.14 -4.12 15.63
C ILE A 467 -12.14 -5.58 15.18
N GLU A 468 -11.06 -6.04 14.54
CA GLU A 468 -10.94 -7.42 14.06
C GLU A 468 -10.78 -8.42 15.20
N LYS A 469 -9.95 -8.10 16.20
CA LYS A 469 -9.58 -9.01 17.30
C LYS A 469 -10.48 -8.94 18.53
N GLY A 470 -11.52 -8.11 18.52
CA GLY A 470 -12.45 -8.00 19.66
C GLY A 470 -11.97 -7.11 20.80
N PHE A 471 -10.94 -6.28 20.62
CA PHE A 471 -10.52 -5.28 21.61
C PHE A 471 -11.44 -4.04 21.59
N ALA A 472 -12.75 -4.27 21.83
CA ALA A 472 -13.80 -3.27 21.66
C ALA A 472 -13.57 -1.99 22.46
N ALA A 473 -13.15 -2.11 23.72
CA ALA A 473 -12.87 -0.97 24.59
C ALA A 473 -11.79 -0.03 24.02
N TYR A 474 -10.73 -0.60 23.41
CA TYR A 474 -9.71 0.18 22.74
C TYR A 474 -10.26 0.89 21.50
N ALA A 475 -10.91 0.13 20.62
CA ALA A 475 -11.47 0.67 19.38
C ALA A 475 -12.41 1.84 19.67
N LEU A 476 -13.33 1.67 20.63
CA LEU A 476 -14.31 2.69 21.02
C LEU A 476 -13.66 3.92 21.66
N ASP A 477 -12.70 3.75 22.57
CA ASP A 477 -11.97 4.89 23.14
C ASP A 477 -11.25 5.70 22.03
N ARG A 478 -10.58 5.03 21.10
CA ARG A 478 -9.87 5.73 20.02
C ARG A 478 -10.82 6.40 19.04
N LEU A 479 -11.94 5.75 18.67
CA LEU A 479 -12.97 6.36 17.83
C LEU A 479 -13.60 7.60 18.50
N ASP A 480 -13.81 7.56 19.80
CA ASP A 480 -14.34 8.70 20.57
C ASP A 480 -13.35 9.87 20.61
N ARG A 481 -12.06 9.60 20.80
CA ARG A 481 -10.99 10.61 20.71
C ARG A 481 -10.85 11.21 19.32
N LEU A 482 -11.12 10.42 18.29
CA LEU A 482 -11.18 10.88 16.90
C LEU A 482 -12.47 11.62 16.56
N GLY A 483 -13.42 11.73 17.50
CA GLY A 483 -14.65 12.49 17.31
C GLY A 483 -15.70 11.78 16.45
N SER A 484 -15.67 10.45 16.39
CA SER A 484 -16.67 9.68 15.64
C SER A 484 -18.04 9.84 16.29
N ASP A 485 -19.02 10.24 15.48
CA ASP A 485 -20.44 10.32 15.85
C ASP A 485 -21.22 9.19 15.20
N ASP A 486 -20.75 8.72 14.05
CA ASP A 486 -21.40 7.64 13.31
C ASP A 486 -20.42 6.53 13.04
N ILE A 487 -20.88 5.31 13.20
CA ILE A 487 -20.13 4.10 12.92
C ILE A 487 -20.95 3.27 11.94
N VAL A 488 -20.40 3.09 10.74
CA VAL A 488 -20.96 2.21 9.72
C VAL A 488 -20.22 0.88 9.80
N VAL A 489 -20.94 -0.17 10.15
CA VAL A 489 -20.38 -1.50 10.34
C VAL A 489 -20.70 -2.39 9.14
N LEU A 490 -19.69 -3.02 8.56
CA LEU A 490 -19.88 -4.09 7.59
C LEU A 490 -20.14 -5.43 8.30
N LYS A 491 -21.25 -6.08 7.95
CA LYS A 491 -21.53 -7.46 8.33
C LYS A 491 -20.58 -8.39 7.57
N THR A 492 -19.65 -8.99 8.28
CA THR A 492 -18.72 -9.99 7.78
C THR A 492 -19.14 -11.39 8.21
N THR A 493 -18.72 -12.40 7.47
CA THR A 493 -18.95 -13.82 7.81
C THR A 493 -17.67 -14.45 8.34
N SER A 494 -17.76 -15.59 9.03
CA SER A 494 -16.58 -16.34 9.48
C SER A 494 -15.67 -16.82 8.34
N GLU A 495 -16.17 -16.89 7.11
CA GLU A 495 -15.39 -17.23 5.91
C GLU A 495 -14.64 -16.03 5.31
N SER A 496 -14.93 -14.82 5.78
CA SER A 496 -14.26 -13.60 5.32
C SER A 496 -12.81 -13.58 5.84
N ARG A 497 -11.85 -13.23 4.97
CA ARG A 497 -10.44 -13.10 5.37
C ARG A 497 -10.24 -12.17 6.57
N TYR A 498 -11.00 -11.08 6.57
CA TYR A 498 -11.07 -10.10 7.65
C TYR A 498 -12.52 -10.05 8.14
N HIS A 499 -12.71 -9.94 9.45
CA HIS A 499 -14.03 -9.91 10.05
C HIS A 499 -14.12 -8.83 11.12
N VAL A 500 -15.24 -8.12 11.16
CA VAL A 500 -15.60 -7.24 12.27
C VAL A 500 -16.06 -8.13 13.42
N SER A 501 -15.42 -8.02 14.58
CA SER A 501 -15.77 -8.83 15.77
C SER A 501 -17.18 -8.52 16.29
N GLU A 502 -17.86 -9.53 16.81
CA GLU A 502 -19.15 -9.34 17.47
C GLU A 502 -18.98 -8.55 18.77
N GLU A 503 -17.87 -8.74 19.49
CA GLU A 503 -17.53 -7.99 20.70
C GLU A 503 -17.50 -6.48 20.45
N PHE A 504 -16.96 -6.03 19.32
CA PHE A 504 -17.01 -4.62 18.93
C PHE A 504 -18.44 -4.15 18.66
N ARG A 505 -19.23 -4.96 17.93
CA ARG A 505 -20.61 -4.62 17.56
C ARG A 505 -21.53 -4.52 18.78
N GLU A 506 -21.40 -5.46 19.72
CA GLU A 506 -22.18 -5.51 20.96
C GLU A 506 -21.83 -4.38 21.93
N ALA A 507 -20.61 -3.85 21.87
CA ALA A 507 -20.17 -2.75 22.73
C ALA A 507 -20.61 -1.35 22.26
N LEU A 508 -21.12 -1.20 21.02
CA LEU A 508 -21.55 0.09 20.47
C LEU A 508 -22.71 0.75 21.26
N PRO A 509 -23.79 0.02 21.63
CA PRO A 509 -24.86 0.59 22.46
C PRO A 509 -24.38 1.05 23.83
N ASP A 510 -23.51 0.28 24.49
CA ASP A 510 -22.92 0.63 25.80
C ASP A 510 -22.04 1.88 25.71
N ALA A 511 -21.48 2.16 24.52
CA ALA A 511 -20.72 3.37 24.22
C ALA A 511 -21.59 4.58 23.83
N GLY A 512 -22.92 4.44 23.88
CA GLY A 512 -23.88 5.49 23.58
C GLY A 512 -24.21 5.67 22.10
N TYR A 513 -23.89 4.69 21.25
CA TYR A 513 -24.34 4.68 19.86
C TYR A 513 -25.64 3.90 19.70
N GLU A 514 -26.66 4.53 19.11
CA GLU A 514 -27.94 3.91 18.80
C GLU A 514 -27.92 3.28 17.41
N LEU A 515 -28.40 2.04 17.28
CA LEU A 515 -28.58 1.41 15.97
C LEU A 515 -29.77 2.05 15.25
N THR A 516 -29.52 2.89 14.25
CA THR A 516 -30.56 3.62 13.51
C THR A 516 -30.94 2.96 12.19
N TYR A 517 -30.04 2.14 11.62
CA TYR A 517 -30.34 1.37 10.42
C TYR A 517 -29.66 0.00 10.42
N ARG A 518 -30.41 -1.01 9.97
CA ARG A 518 -29.95 -2.39 9.79
C ARG A 518 -30.31 -2.84 8.39
N GLY A 519 -29.34 -2.78 7.49
CA GLY A 519 -29.45 -3.23 6.11
C GLY A 519 -29.07 -4.69 5.91
N ARG A 520 -28.82 -5.05 4.66
CA ARG A 520 -28.39 -6.39 4.25
C ARG A 520 -26.93 -6.64 4.60
N ARG A 521 -26.03 -5.71 4.26
CA ARG A 521 -24.59 -5.80 4.52
C ARG A 521 -24.13 -4.77 5.55
N LEU A 522 -24.84 -3.66 5.74
CA LEU A 522 -24.41 -2.57 6.60
C LEU A 522 -25.33 -2.40 7.81
N GLU A 523 -24.74 -1.94 8.90
CA GLU A 523 -25.44 -1.37 10.04
C GLU A 523 -24.92 0.04 10.29
N LEU A 524 -25.82 0.95 10.65
CA LEU A 524 -25.48 2.31 11.01
C LEU A 524 -25.79 2.53 12.49
N TYR A 525 -24.76 2.89 13.23
CA TYR A 525 -24.82 3.26 14.64
C TYR A 525 -24.54 4.75 14.76
N GLN A 526 -25.41 5.50 15.43
CA GLN A 526 -25.31 6.96 15.52
C GLN A 526 -25.34 7.42 16.96
N ARG A 527 -24.55 8.46 17.24
CA ARG A 527 -24.54 9.16 18.50
C ARG A 527 -24.61 10.65 18.21
N GLN A 528 -25.53 11.32 18.90
CA GLN A 528 -25.67 12.76 18.79
C GLN A 528 -24.36 13.46 19.18
N GLY A 529 -23.86 14.32 18.30
CA GLY A 529 -22.59 14.99 18.52
C GLY A 529 -22.28 16.06 17.49
N GLY A 530 -21.12 16.67 17.66
CA GLY A 530 -20.57 17.69 16.77
C GLY A 530 -19.07 17.86 17.01
N PRO A 531 -18.45 18.82 16.30
CA PRO A 531 -17.03 19.13 16.44
C PRO A 531 -16.62 19.33 17.89
N ARG A 532 -15.65 18.55 18.36
CA ARG A 532 -15.19 18.55 19.76
C ARG A 532 -13.70 18.32 19.87
N ALA A 533 -13.10 18.96 20.87
CA ALA A 533 -11.74 18.67 21.30
C ALA A 533 -11.78 17.67 22.46
N TYR A 534 -10.92 16.66 22.41
CA TYR A 534 -10.80 15.69 23.49
C TYR A 534 -9.69 16.13 24.45
N ARG A 535 -10.00 16.25 25.75
CA ARG A 535 -8.98 16.39 26.78
C ARG A 535 -8.58 15.00 27.23
N VAL A 536 -7.37 14.58 26.83
CA VAL A 536 -6.83 13.29 27.23
C VAL A 536 -6.38 13.38 28.69
N ASP A 537 -7.09 12.71 29.59
CA ASP A 537 -6.73 12.57 31.00
C ASP A 537 -6.15 11.16 31.25
N THR A 538 -5.03 10.85 30.59
CA THR A 538 -4.36 9.55 30.73
C THR A 538 -3.21 9.64 31.71
N ARG A 539 -3.19 8.73 32.67
CA ARG A 539 -2.15 8.61 33.70
C ARG A 539 -0.97 7.74 33.29
N VAL A 540 -1.09 7.03 32.16
CA VAL A 540 -0.10 6.08 31.69
C VAL A 540 0.40 6.46 30.31
N PHE A 541 1.71 6.56 30.15
CA PHE A 541 2.37 6.85 28.88
C PHE A 541 3.34 5.73 28.51
N ALA A 542 3.31 5.30 27.25
CA ALA A 542 4.13 4.20 26.77
C ALA A 542 5.03 4.64 25.62
N VAL A 543 6.30 4.23 25.67
CA VAL A 543 7.34 4.53 24.68
C VAL A 543 7.88 3.23 24.10
N GLY A 544 8.04 3.21 22.78
CA GLY A 544 8.68 2.12 22.05
C GLY A 544 7.75 1.36 21.11
N SER A 545 8.35 0.50 20.28
CA SER A 545 7.62 -0.23 19.23
C SER A 545 6.64 -1.27 19.78
N GLY A 546 6.85 -1.76 21.01
CA GLY A 546 5.95 -2.70 21.70
C GLY A 546 4.81 -2.03 22.46
N ALA A 547 4.82 -0.70 22.61
CA ALA A 547 3.81 0.06 23.35
C ALA A 547 2.40 -0.09 22.76
N GLN A 548 2.31 -0.25 21.43
CA GLN A 548 1.03 -0.39 20.75
C GLN A 548 0.30 -1.67 21.18
N ASN A 549 1.02 -2.78 21.35
CA ASN A 549 0.45 -4.07 21.75
C ASN A 549 -0.26 -3.96 23.10
N VAL A 550 0.44 -3.47 24.12
CA VAL A 550 -0.13 -3.34 25.47
C VAL A 550 -1.32 -2.38 25.47
N SER A 551 -1.31 -1.33 24.64
CA SER A 551 -2.43 -0.39 24.58
C SER A 551 -3.73 -1.02 24.08
N LEU A 552 -3.69 -2.07 23.25
CA LEU A 552 -4.90 -2.79 22.80
C LEU A 552 -5.66 -3.44 23.97
N VAL A 553 -4.92 -4.00 24.92
CA VAL A 553 -5.48 -4.60 26.14
C VAL A 553 -5.82 -3.52 27.17
N PHE A 554 -5.06 -2.43 27.23
CA PHE A 554 -5.19 -1.35 28.21
C PHE A 554 -5.43 0.01 27.53
N PRO A 555 -6.69 0.38 27.21
CA PRO A 555 -7.03 1.61 26.48
C PRO A 555 -6.58 2.91 27.17
N GLU A 556 -6.41 2.89 28.49
CA GLU A 556 -5.89 4.01 29.30
C GLU A 556 -4.46 4.43 28.94
N ILE A 557 -3.70 3.56 28.27
CA ILE A 557 -2.33 3.84 27.85
C ILE A 557 -2.33 4.82 26.67
N LEU A 558 -1.63 5.94 26.81
CA LEU A 558 -1.28 6.82 25.72
C LEU A 558 0.07 6.40 25.11
N VAL A 559 0.10 6.09 23.82
CA VAL A 559 1.31 5.66 23.11
C VAL A 559 2.02 6.88 22.52
N GLY A 560 3.32 6.99 22.78
CA GLY A 560 4.17 8.04 22.22
C GLY A 560 4.41 7.89 20.72
N SER A 561 4.68 9.01 20.04
CA SER A 561 4.92 9.05 18.60
C SER A 561 6.33 8.62 18.17
N ASP A 562 7.31 8.72 19.06
CA ASP A 562 8.70 8.30 18.85
C ASP A 562 9.03 7.13 19.79
N THR A 563 9.83 6.18 19.30
CA THR A 563 10.35 5.03 20.05
C THR A 563 11.55 5.36 20.92
N ALA A 564 12.22 6.49 20.67
CA ALA A 564 13.39 6.93 21.42
C ALA A 564 12.97 7.61 22.72
N LEU A 565 13.39 7.09 23.87
CA LEU A 565 13.05 7.66 25.17
C LEU A 565 13.59 9.10 25.33
N ASP A 566 14.80 9.35 24.86
CA ASP A 566 15.48 10.65 24.92
C ASP A 566 15.01 11.64 23.83
N SER A 567 13.94 11.33 23.11
CA SER A 567 13.19 12.30 22.29
C SER A 567 12.20 13.11 23.13
N TYR A 568 11.80 12.61 24.30
CA TYR A 568 10.87 13.25 25.23
C TYR A 568 11.64 14.01 26.32
N SER A 569 11.02 15.04 26.90
CA SER A 569 11.59 15.72 28.06
C SER A 569 11.12 15.10 29.37
N VAL A 570 11.93 15.22 30.43
CA VAL A 570 11.56 14.75 31.78
C VAL A 570 10.35 15.52 32.32
N GLU A 571 10.22 16.80 31.99
CA GLU A 571 9.08 17.64 32.38
C GLU A 571 7.78 17.15 31.76
N PHE A 572 7.83 16.61 30.54
CA PHE A 572 6.67 15.99 29.90
C PHE A 572 6.36 14.64 30.53
N LEU A 573 7.37 13.77 30.65
CA LEU A 573 7.18 12.42 31.19
C LEU A 573 6.76 12.39 32.66
N SER A 574 7.14 13.41 33.45
CA SER A 574 6.77 13.51 34.87
C SER A 574 5.28 13.84 35.10
N GLN A 575 4.54 14.20 34.05
CA GLN A 575 3.08 14.44 34.11
C GLN A 575 2.27 13.14 34.20
N PHE A 576 2.90 11.99 33.94
CA PHE A 576 2.25 10.67 33.96
C PHE A 576 2.62 9.93 35.25
N ASP A 577 1.64 9.22 35.82
CA ASP A 577 1.84 8.41 37.02
C ASP A 577 2.67 7.15 36.70
N THR A 578 2.47 6.57 35.51
CA THR A 578 3.15 5.35 35.06
C THR A 578 3.75 5.52 33.67
N LEU A 579 5.00 5.08 33.52
CA LEU A 579 5.73 5.03 32.26
C LEU A 579 6.03 3.58 31.87
N ILE A 580 5.67 3.22 30.64
CA ILE A 580 5.91 1.89 30.08
C ILE A 580 6.95 2.01 28.97
N LEU A 581 8.03 1.25 29.08
CA LEU A 581 9.10 1.22 28.08
C LEU A 581 9.15 -0.18 27.45
N ALA A 582 8.67 -0.33 26.22
CA ALA A 582 8.54 -1.62 25.54
C ALA A 582 9.00 -1.51 24.08
N GLY A 583 10.09 -2.20 23.70
CA GLY A 583 10.70 -2.07 22.39
C GLY A 583 11.21 -0.64 22.10
N PHE A 584 11.61 0.08 23.14
CA PHE A 584 12.12 1.44 23.08
C PHE A 584 13.61 1.47 22.71
N ASN A 585 14.07 2.63 22.24
CA ASN A 585 15.49 2.87 21.96
C ASN A 585 15.93 4.23 22.52
N TRP A 586 17.16 4.63 22.21
CA TRP A 586 17.77 5.86 22.67
C TRP A 586 18.85 6.34 21.69
N ARG A 587 19.09 7.65 21.64
CA ARG A 587 20.26 8.24 20.96
C ARG A 587 21.49 8.13 21.87
N SER A 588 21.31 8.32 23.18
CA SER A 588 22.34 8.15 24.20
C SER A 588 21.82 7.33 25.37
N ARG A 589 22.40 6.13 25.58
CA ARG A 589 21.99 5.22 26.68
C ARG A 589 22.10 5.89 28.04
N GLY A 590 23.22 6.59 28.29
CA GLY A 590 23.45 7.25 29.58
C GLY A 590 22.40 8.31 29.89
N VAL A 591 22.03 9.12 28.90
CA VAL A 591 20.98 10.15 29.06
C VAL A 591 19.63 9.49 29.35
N ALA A 592 19.27 8.45 28.58
CA ALA A 592 18.02 7.73 28.80
C ALA A 592 17.97 7.05 30.19
N GLU A 593 19.08 6.46 30.64
CA GLU A 593 19.18 5.87 31.98
C GLU A 593 19.07 6.94 33.08
N ASP A 594 19.74 8.08 32.94
CA ASP A 594 19.66 9.20 33.89
C ASP A 594 18.24 9.78 33.96
N MET A 595 17.53 9.90 32.83
CA MET A 595 16.12 10.29 32.79
C MET A 595 15.26 9.32 33.59
N VAL A 596 15.42 8.01 33.40
CA VAL A 596 14.67 7.00 34.15
C VAL A 596 14.97 7.07 35.64
N ARG A 597 16.24 7.30 36.03
CA ARG A 597 16.62 7.51 37.44
C ARG A 597 15.94 8.73 38.03
N GLN A 598 15.89 9.84 37.30
CA GLN A 598 15.25 11.07 37.73
C GLN A 598 13.73 10.89 37.92
N LEU A 599 13.07 10.24 36.96
CA LEU A 599 11.64 9.94 37.02
C LEU A 599 11.33 8.93 38.14
N ALA A 600 12.14 7.89 38.33
CA ALA A 600 11.95 6.96 39.44
C ALA A 600 12.10 7.67 40.81
N ALA A 601 13.06 8.59 40.94
CA ALA A 601 13.23 9.40 42.15
C ALA A 601 12.09 10.43 42.36
N GLY A 602 11.46 10.88 41.26
CA GLY A 602 10.27 11.74 41.28
C GLY A 602 8.98 11.02 41.70
N GLY A 603 9.03 9.69 41.89
CA GLY A 603 7.89 8.87 42.32
C GLY A 603 7.07 8.30 41.18
N GLN A 604 7.46 8.53 39.91
CA GLN A 604 6.81 7.89 38.77
C GLN A 604 7.03 6.37 38.81
N ARG A 605 5.98 5.61 38.50
CA ARG A 605 6.10 4.16 38.32
C ARG A 605 6.66 3.86 36.94
N ILE A 606 7.74 3.09 36.86
CA ILE A 606 8.39 2.77 35.58
C ILE A 606 8.43 1.27 35.38
N VAL A 607 7.93 0.81 34.24
CA VAL A 607 7.85 -0.60 33.85
C VAL A 607 8.58 -0.81 32.53
N ILE A 608 9.56 -1.69 32.51
CA ILE A 608 10.46 -1.91 31.37
C ILE A 608 10.37 -3.35 30.87
N ASP A 609 10.09 -3.52 29.58
CA ASP A 609 10.30 -4.77 28.84
C ASP A 609 11.52 -4.59 27.92
N LEU A 610 12.55 -5.42 28.11
CA LEU A 610 13.78 -5.37 27.33
C LEU A 610 13.64 -5.99 25.93
N THR A 611 12.50 -6.62 25.63
CA THR A 611 12.21 -7.20 24.32
C THR A 611 12.22 -6.11 23.24
N GLY A 612 12.97 -6.33 22.18
CA GLY A 612 13.09 -5.39 21.05
C GLY A 612 13.96 -4.15 21.31
N THR A 613 14.61 -4.05 22.48
CA THR A 613 15.53 -2.93 22.77
C THR A 613 16.92 -3.14 22.12
N PRO A 614 17.68 -2.07 21.81
CA PRO A 614 19.00 -2.20 21.22
C PRO A 614 19.96 -3.05 22.09
N PRO A 615 20.65 -4.06 21.52
CA PRO A 615 21.59 -4.87 22.27
C PRO A 615 22.89 -4.11 22.58
N ASP A 616 23.58 -4.50 23.64
CA ASP A 616 24.94 -4.01 23.91
C ASP A 616 25.90 -4.42 22.78
N LEU A 617 26.77 -3.49 22.35
CA LEU A 617 27.62 -3.66 21.17
C LEU A 617 28.59 -4.86 21.29
N LEU A 618 29.08 -5.13 22.50
CA LEU A 618 30.07 -6.18 22.72
C LEU A 618 29.41 -7.52 23.04
N VAL A 619 28.43 -7.51 23.95
CA VAL A 619 27.81 -8.75 24.47
C VAL A 619 26.66 -9.22 23.57
N ARG A 620 26.10 -8.33 22.74
CA ARG A 620 24.94 -8.57 21.87
C ARG A 620 23.67 -9.03 22.61
N ILE A 621 23.53 -8.61 23.86
CA ILE A 621 22.38 -8.86 24.72
C ILE A 621 21.74 -7.51 25.08
N PRO A 622 20.40 -7.37 25.07
CA PRO A 622 19.72 -6.20 25.59
C PRO A 622 20.18 -5.83 27.00
N ARG A 623 20.51 -4.56 27.23
CA ARG A 623 20.95 -4.05 28.54
C ARG A 623 20.50 -2.62 28.77
N PHE A 624 19.88 -2.38 29.91
CA PHE A 624 19.47 -1.05 30.36
C PHE A 624 19.45 -0.99 31.89
N LEU A 625 19.99 0.07 32.52
CA LEU A 625 20.10 0.23 33.98
C LEU A 625 20.81 -0.96 34.67
N ASP A 626 21.84 -1.49 34.03
CA ASP A 626 22.59 -2.67 34.48
C ASP A 626 21.76 -3.97 34.61
N VAL A 627 20.55 -3.99 34.05
CA VAL A 627 19.73 -5.20 33.89
C VAL A 627 19.95 -5.76 32.50
N TYR A 628 20.23 -7.07 32.44
CA TYR A 628 20.43 -7.79 31.17
C TYR A 628 19.17 -8.57 30.81
N GLY A 629 18.74 -8.52 29.56
CA GLY A 629 17.65 -9.36 29.05
C GLY A 629 18.22 -10.64 28.47
N GLU A 630 18.17 -11.75 29.21
CA GLU A 630 18.65 -13.04 28.73
C GLU A 630 17.58 -13.72 27.86
N ARG A 631 17.96 -14.17 26.66
CA ARG A 631 17.03 -14.82 25.75
C ARG A 631 16.80 -16.27 26.15
N ILE A 632 15.54 -16.66 26.26
CA ILE A 632 15.11 -18.04 26.51
C ILE A 632 14.18 -18.55 25.41
N LEU A 633 14.08 -19.87 25.31
CA LEU A 633 13.18 -20.59 24.42
C LEU A 633 12.33 -21.54 25.26
N LEU A 634 11.03 -21.30 25.32
CA LEU A 634 10.07 -22.11 26.07
C LEU A 634 9.26 -22.96 25.07
N TYR A 635 9.28 -24.27 25.27
CA TYR A 635 8.48 -25.23 24.48
C TYR A 635 7.13 -25.51 25.13
N ASP A 636 7.09 -25.43 26.46
CA ASP A 636 5.91 -25.58 27.30
C ASP A 636 5.62 -24.26 28.03
N PRO A 637 4.35 -23.95 28.32
CA PRO A 637 4.01 -22.74 29.06
C PRO A 637 4.59 -22.77 30.48
N PRO A 638 5.20 -21.67 30.95
CA PRO A 638 5.79 -21.64 32.28
C PRO A 638 4.70 -21.57 33.35
N ARG A 639 4.99 -22.19 34.50
CA ARG A 639 4.21 -22.01 35.73
C ARG A 639 4.81 -20.88 36.55
N LEU A 640 4.02 -19.87 36.82
CA LEU A 640 4.43 -18.69 37.57
C LEU A 640 4.27 -18.92 39.07
N ASP A 641 5.37 -18.74 39.79
CA ASP A 641 5.43 -18.63 41.23
C ASP A 641 5.48 -17.14 41.61
N SER A 642 4.45 -16.67 42.31
CA SER A 642 4.32 -15.27 42.69
C SER A 642 4.27 -15.09 44.21
N VAL A 643 4.73 -13.93 44.67
CA VAL A 643 4.58 -13.46 46.06
C VAL A 643 3.13 -13.08 46.37
N TYR A 644 2.29 -12.95 45.35
CA TYR A 644 0.88 -12.58 45.42
C TYR A 644 0.00 -13.55 44.63
N ASP A 645 -1.30 -13.55 44.91
CA ASP A 645 -2.27 -14.34 44.15
C ASP A 645 -2.38 -13.81 42.71
N LEU A 646 -2.37 -14.71 41.74
CA LEU A 646 -2.45 -14.42 40.31
C LEU A 646 -3.74 -15.03 39.75
N GLY A 647 -4.67 -14.19 39.31
CA GLY A 647 -5.93 -14.62 38.70
C GLY A 647 -6.79 -15.52 39.60
N GLY A 648 -6.64 -15.44 40.92
CA GLY A 648 -7.34 -16.29 41.89
C GLY A 648 -6.92 -17.76 41.88
N GLN A 649 -5.81 -18.11 41.21
CA GLN A 649 -5.30 -19.49 41.10
C GLN A 649 -4.28 -19.86 42.20
N GLY A 650 -3.93 -18.93 43.10
CA GLY A 650 -2.92 -19.15 44.13
C GLY A 650 -1.50 -19.22 43.57
N ARG A 651 -0.58 -19.87 44.30
CA ARG A 651 0.79 -20.10 43.85
C ARG A 651 0.83 -21.16 42.74
N GLY A 652 1.56 -20.90 41.66
CA GLY A 652 1.78 -21.86 40.56
C GLY A 652 0.82 -21.70 39.38
N ALA A 653 0.39 -20.47 39.08
CA ALA A 653 -0.51 -20.15 37.97
C ALA A 653 0.14 -20.52 36.62
N LEU A 654 -0.56 -21.28 35.79
CA LEU A 654 -0.04 -21.75 34.50
C LEU A 654 -0.42 -20.76 33.40
N LEU A 655 0.56 -20.23 32.67
CA LEU A 655 0.29 -19.42 31.48
C LEU A 655 -0.29 -20.28 30.35
N GLN A 656 -1.12 -19.68 29.52
CA GLN A 656 -1.61 -20.29 28.30
C GLN A 656 -0.50 -20.38 27.24
N PRO A 657 -0.48 -21.45 26.44
CA PRO A 657 0.46 -21.57 25.33
C PRO A 657 0.14 -20.57 24.22
N PHE A 658 1.17 -20.21 23.43
CA PHE A 658 0.94 -19.71 22.08
C PHE A 658 0.39 -20.80 21.15
N ASP A 659 -0.29 -20.35 20.09
CA ASP A 659 -0.66 -21.18 18.94
C ASP A 659 0.57 -21.86 18.31
N SER A 660 0.34 -22.99 17.64
CA SER A 660 1.40 -23.83 17.09
C SER A 660 2.32 -23.11 16.10
N GLU A 661 1.84 -22.05 15.44
CA GLU A 661 2.60 -21.26 14.47
C GLU A 661 3.69 -20.39 15.11
N ILE A 662 3.55 -20.06 16.40
CA ILE A 662 4.44 -19.12 17.12
C ILE A 662 5.41 -19.88 18.05
N ARG A 663 5.37 -21.21 18.06
CA ARG A 663 6.28 -22.04 18.87
C ARG A 663 7.65 -22.23 18.18
N PRO A 664 8.76 -22.24 18.93
CA PRO A 664 8.87 -22.10 20.40
C PRO A 664 8.68 -20.65 20.87
N TRP A 665 8.17 -20.47 22.10
CA TRP A 665 8.02 -19.15 22.72
C TRP A 665 9.41 -18.56 22.96
N GLN A 666 9.76 -17.56 22.15
CA GLN A 666 10.98 -16.79 22.31
C GLN A 666 10.73 -15.57 23.18
N ALA A 667 11.47 -15.45 24.27
CA ALA A 667 11.31 -14.34 25.20
C ALA A 667 12.64 -13.92 25.84
N TYR A 668 12.59 -12.77 26.50
CA TYR A 668 13.67 -12.28 27.36
C TYR A 668 13.28 -12.38 28.83
N VAL A 669 14.23 -12.71 29.69
CA VAL A 669 14.09 -12.67 31.15
C VAL A 669 15.12 -11.69 31.74
N PRO A 670 14.70 -10.76 32.61
CA PRO A 670 15.61 -9.80 33.21
C PRO A 670 16.50 -10.44 34.27
N GLN A 671 17.80 -10.09 34.23
CA GLN A 671 18.83 -10.52 35.16
C GLN A 671 19.44 -9.31 35.89
N GLY A 672 19.85 -9.51 37.15
CA GLY A 672 20.49 -8.46 37.97
C GLY A 672 19.53 -7.59 38.78
N LEU A 673 18.34 -8.13 39.09
CA LEU A 673 17.29 -7.50 39.91
C LEU A 673 17.47 -7.81 41.41
N GLU A 674 17.25 -6.83 42.28
CA GLU A 674 17.31 -6.99 43.75
C GLU A 674 16.09 -7.73 44.28
N HIS A 675 14.89 -7.39 43.81
CA HIS A 675 13.64 -7.99 44.28
C HIS A 675 12.92 -8.73 43.15
N LYS A 676 12.59 -10.00 43.41
CA LYS A 676 11.92 -10.89 42.45
C LYS A 676 10.49 -11.15 42.91
N SER A 677 9.53 -10.67 42.13
CA SER A 677 8.11 -10.68 42.50
C SER A 677 7.38 -11.88 41.91
N VAL A 678 7.71 -12.21 40.65
CA VAL A 678 7.14 -13.35 39.92
C VAL A 678 8.28 -14.11 39.26
N THR A 679 8.38 -15.40 39.54
CA THR A 679 9.43 -16.31 39.06
C THR A 679 8.83 -17.55 38.43
N PHE A 680 9.66 -18.36 37.76
CA PHE A 680 9.27 -19.66 37.23
C PHE A 680 10.51 -20.56 37.12
N ASP A 681 10.31 -21.88 37.11
CA ASP A 681 11.38 -22.82 36.84
C ASP A 681 11.71 -22.86 35.34
N PHE A 682 12.99 -22.69 35.03
CA PHE A 682 13.54 -22.85 33.69
C PHE A 682 14.74 -23.79 33.76
N GLN A 683 14.55 -25.05 33.39
CA GLN A 683 15.60 -26.07 33.37
C GLN A 683 16.31 -26.24 34.72
N GLY A 684 15.56 -26.16 35.83
CA GLY A 684 16.10 -26.26 37.19
C GLY A 684 16.74 -24.97 37.74
N ALA A 685 16.70 -23.88 36.97
CA ALA A 685 17.07 -22.54 37.44
C ALA A 685 15.82 -21.67 37.62
N GLN A 686 15.80 -20.86 38.67
CA GLN A 686 14.69 -19.93 38.91
C GLN A 686 14.86 -18.65 38.07
N ALA A 687 14.07 -18.55 37.00
CA ALA A 687 14.00 -17.37 36.13
C ALA A 687 12.97 -16.36 36.66
N VAL A 688 13.06 -15.11 36.20
CA VAL A 688 12.20 -13.99 36.67
C VAL A 688 11.28 -13.54 35.54
N ALA A 689 9.99 -13.48 35.83
CA ALA A 689 8.98 -12.87 34.95
C ALA A 689 8.70 -11.41 35.35
N VAL A 690 8.76 -11.09 36.65
CA VAL A 690 8.62 -9.72 37.17
C VAL A 690 9.56 -9.50 38.34
N GLY A 691 10.30 -8.40 38.33
CA GLY A 691 11.06 -7.96 39.48
C GLY A 691 11.50 -6.50 39.38
N THR A 692 12.07 -5.97 40.45
CA THR A 692 12.44 -4.55 40.53
C THR A 692 13.94 -4.36 40.69
N LYS A 693 14.43 -3.27 40.10
CA LYS A 693 15.79 -2.75 40.21
C LYS A 693 15.77 -1.48 41.05
N ASP A 694 16.61 -1.41 42.07
CA ASP A 694 16.79 -0.17 42.82
C ASP A 694 17.66 0.81 42.02
N VAL A 695 17.18 2.04 41.85
CA VAL A 695 17.83 3.07 41.05
C VAL A 695 17.90 4.41 41.79
N GLY A 696 18.99 4.62 42.53
CA GLY A 696 19.15 5.82 43.35
C GLY A 696 18.16 5.82 44.51
N GLN A 697 17.21 6.77 44.52
CA GLN A 697 16.15 6.86 45.54
C GLN A 697 14.80 6.26 45.08
N GLY A 698 14.72 5.76 43.85
CA GLY A 698 13.52 5.12 43.30
C GLY A 698 13.74 3.64 42.97
N SER A 699 12.70 3.00 42.42
CA SER A 699 12.77 1.63 41.91
C SER A 699 12.11 1.54 40.53
N VAL A 700 12.59 0.61 39.71
CA VAL A 700 12.08 0.38 38.34
C VAL A 700 11.71 -1.08 38.20
N THR A 701 10.54 -1.36 37.65
CA THR A 701 10.04 -2.71 37.42
C THR A 701 10.48 -3.22 36.04
N PHE A 702 10.95 -4.45 35.98
CA PHE A 702 11.31 -5.14 34.75
C PHE A 702 10.38 -6.33 34.52
N LEU A 703 9.86 -6.43 33.30
CA LEU A 703 9.04 -7.52 32.82
C LEU A 703 9.86 -8.45 31.92
N GLY A 704 9.71 -9.75 32.15
CA GLY A 704 10.22 -10.83 31.32
C GLY A 704 9.09 -11.53 30.58
N LEU A 705 9.43 -12.63 29.92
CA LEU A 705 8.50 -13.49 29.15
C LEU A 705 7.79 -12.80 27.97
N ASN A 706 8.06 -11.52 27.70
CA ASN A 706 7.31 -10.72 26.72
C ASN A 706 5.78 -10.77 27.00
N LEU A 707 5.40 -10.63 28.28
CA LEU A 707 4.02 -10.76 28.75
C LEU A 707 3.05 -9.80 28.05
N MET A 708 3.51 -8.61 27.65
CA MET A 708 2.68 -7.66 26.91
C MET A 708 2.22 -8.21 25.56
N PHE A 709 3.13 -8.80 24.79
CA PHE A 709 2.81 -9.43 23.51
C PHE A 709 1.99 -10.71 23.69
N HIS A 710 2.35 -11.52 24.71
CA HIS A 710 1.62 -12.74 25.04
C HIS A 710 0.16 -12.47 25.37
N SER A 711 -0.12 -11.44 26.17
CA SER A 711 -1.49 -11.07 26.58
C SER A 711 -2.37 -10.66 25.38
N VAL A 712 -1.80 -9.95 24.40
CA VAL A 712 -2.53 -9.55 23.18
C VAL A 712 -2.91 -10.75 22.32
N LEU A 713 -2.04 -11.75 22.22
CA LEU A 713 -2.29 -12.90 21.35
C LEU A 713 -3.16 -13.96 22.01
N THR A 714 -3.02 -14.17 23.31
CA THR A 714 -3.68 -15.29 24.02
C THR A 714 -4.90 -14.87 24.82
N GLY A 715 -5.00 -13.60 25.22
CA GLY A 715 -6.02 -13.15 26.17
C GLY A 715 -5.88 -13.80 27.55
N ASP A 716 -4.69 -14.28 27.92
CA ASP A 716 -4.47 -15.03 29.15
C ASP A 716 -4.77 -14.18 30.40
N PRO A 717 -5.77 -14.56 31.22
CA PRO A 717 -6.14 -13.81 32.42
C PRO A 717 -5.02 -13.73 33.45
N VAL A 718 -4.12 -14.72 33.51
CA VAL A 718 -2.97 -14.71 34.44
C VAL A 718 -1.97 -13.63 34.02
N ALA A 719 -1.63 -13.57 32.73
CA ALA A 719 -0.74 -12.55 32.20
C ALA A 719 -1.34 -11.15 32.32
N ILE A 720 -2.65 -11.02 32.06
CA ILE A 720 -3.39 -9.76 32.20
C ILE A 720 -3.39 -9.29 33.66
N ASP A 721 -3.63 -10.17 34.64
CA ASP A 721 -3.64 -9.80 36.06
C ASP A 721 -2.26 -9.32 36.55
N VAL A 722 -1.18 -9.97 36.09
CA VAL A 722 0.19 -9.47 36.31
C VAL A 722 0.33 -8.04 35.76
N LEU A 723 -0.07 -7.81 34.51
CA LEU A 723 0.04 -6.50 33.88
C LEU A 723 -0.85 -5.45 34.56
N GLU A 724 -2.09 -5.76 34.93
CA GLU A 724 -2.98 -4.83 35.65
C GLU A 724 -2.33 -4.29 36.92
N ARG A 725 -1.69 -5.19 37.68
CA ARG A 725 -1.00 -4.83 38.92
C ARG A 725 0.20 -3.93 38.66
N GLU A 726 1.09 -4.35 37.77
CA GLU A 726 2.34 -3.63 37.52
C GLU A 726 2.08 -2.30 36.81
N LEU A 727 1.11 -2.24 35.89
CA LEU A 727 0.75 -1.03 35.17
C LEU A 727 -0.19 -0.09 35.95
N GLY A 728 -0.93 -0.61 36.93
CA GLY A 728 -1.86 0.18 37.75
C GLY A 728 -3.14 0.61 37.03
N VAL A 729 -3.46 -0.05 35.91
CA VAL A 729 -4.67 0.19 35.09
C VAL A 729 -5.41 -1.11 34.83
N LYS A 730 -6.69 -1.03 34.48
CA LYS A 730 -7.53 -2.21 34.24
C LYS A 730 -7.61 -2.57 32.75
N ALA A 731 -7.52 -3.86 32.47
CA ALA A 731 -7.65 -4.37 31.11
C ALA A 731 -9.07 -4.17 30.60
N HIS A 732 -9.19 -3.90 29.30
CA HIS A 732 -10.45 -3.70 28.57
C HIS A 732 -11.36 -2.62 29.17
N ARG A 733 -10.82 -1.74 30.03
CA ARG A 733 -11.54 -0.63 30.62
C ARG A 733 -11.29 0.63 29.82
N ARG A 734 -12.37 1.35 29.51
CA ARG A 734 -12.28 2.69 28.92
C ARG A 734 -11.93 3.73 30.02
N PRO A 735 -11.11 4.74 29.72
CA PRO A 735 -10.76 5.81 30.66
C PRO A 735 -11.97 6.58 31.20
#